data_AF-A0A5Y6C5C0-F1
#
_entry.id   AF-A0A5Y6C5C0-F1
#
_cell.length_a   1.000
_cell.length_b   1.000
_cell.length_c   1.000
_cell.angle_alpha   90.00
_cell.angle_beta   90.00
_cell.angle_gamma   90.00
#
_symmetry.space_group_name_H-M   'P 1'
#
loop_
_entity.id
_entity.type
_entity.pdbx_description
1 polymer ?
#
loop_
_entity_poly.entity_id
_entity_poly.type
_entity_poly.pdbx_seq_one_letter_code
_entity_poly.pdbx_strand_id
1 'polypeptide(L)'
;MIIDKVEDALAWLSRYTLGENFADYCDLRTVIGLTADDKIRHPSMDAPYIQVTKNNDYVSCLEIKGAFREFSFEEVAEGLPPKSGTFQFFYTNLADKLTGDFKELGHKLSIVFEHDPDRGREEMTELMKPVRRGWKQLHLDMDDLALERIEKMTPWLARERVFLVIYTAIGALPADELKSEIRRQNAVGELPESRFSQNPLYAEFEGLKLRHDAFMDKLIFDMNAGNNGVSVRLMDAHETGRVIRDEIEKSSTSPSWQPLLPGDRVMPHGRLRGDGKDISACLAPHLNYQYCDTQIDTDGPFVEVDDFCHGQLAMTLFPQRPQTFPELFANVPRQIPWRVRFDLMPGGASQLGYKNFLLTFLAIIPALRQQYESVQWLLKRDKKDPVVSLSVTASTWHRDKKTMKRNLTLLKKSLQGWGICNVTGTFGDPVRAWVSTLPAASSYSGPNLMFSPLTDALRLLPLQQPCSPWSEGNVIYLTPGRKPFVIKLASALQEKHTELVMGPPGSGKSVLCNSSHLSFLTNSNTDLPFMLLIDKGYTAQGFHDIVYDALPKDAKHKIASIVLKNTAEHCRNPMDIQLGLKTPLSTERSYILNLLKSLCADPVTGLPPDPTSCADILGRIIDGAFKEKAEINPSRYGAGLVPEVDRALEESGILHEYSPEWWESATWYEVRDMLFDKGYVSEATRAQCQAVPLINDLQNELNRKEMADTFQGVTRPGTQESLLQYVSRCLAKALTDYPMLSGRTRLVFSPETRIVIVDVNNVAGDTTPEGKLKTGIMYQFARQIGGGNDFYLPQIQDELYDKLDPRYIPLHRKRIEQLDQETKLIFIDEMHNIKGVPMLWDALQTEDREQRKFGIRTVFASQYPDDYPPDLLASANSIYLMRVRETDFPLLSKSCQIPEITLRRLLMTPPGAAPDGSGTTFLGIFKTSRGNVAQLLKHAVGPRELWALNSTPENRALRKRLTASLGARTARELLASKFRYGSAVAQIDYIKSRTDDADDTSAVNRLADQLLNEYGYLQG
;
A
#
# COMPACT_ATOMS: atom_id res chain seq x y z
N MET A 1 -35.75 -23.41 -46.00
CA MET A 1 -34.77 -23.07 -47.05
C MET A 1 -35.12 -21.82 -47.87
N ILE A 2 -36.32 -21.71 -48.48
CA ILE A 2 -36.71 -20.48 -49.21
C ILE A 2 -37.08 -19.36 -48.22
N ILE A 3 -37.79 -19.67 -47.15
CA ILE A 3 -38.13 -18.71 -46.09
C ILE A 3 -36.86 -18.21 -45.38
N ASP A 4 -35.93 -19.10 -45.02
CA ASP A 4 -34.65 -18.70 -44.39
C ASP A 4 -33.80 -17.83 -45.33
N LYS A 5 -33.79 -18.11 -46.64
CA LYS A 5 -33.10 -17.27 -47.63
C LYS A 5 -33.79 -15.92 -47.86
N VAL A 6 -35.11 -15.85 -47.68
CA VAL A 6 -35.88 -14.61 -47.74
C VAL A 6 -35.70 -13.81 -46.45
N GLU A 7 -35.61 -14.44 -45.29
CA GLU A 7 -35.23 -13.80 -44.02
C GLU A 7 -33.77 -13.34 -44.04
N ASP A 8 -32.84 -14.12 -44.58
CA ASP A 8 -31.45 -13.72 -44.76
C ASP A 8 -31.35 -12.57 -45.76
N ALA A 9 -32.13 -12.60 -46.85
CA ALA A 9 -32.22 -11.50 -47.81
C ALA A 9 -32.90 -10.26 -47.22
N LEU A 10 -33.93 -10.41 -46.38
CA LEU A 10 -34.60 -9.31 -45.69
C LEU A 10 -33.78 -8.77 -44.54
N ALA A 11 -33.01 -9.60 -43.84
CA ALA A 11 -32.05 -9.18 -42.82
C ALA A 11 -30.85 -8.51 -43.49
N TRP A 12 -30.39 -9.01 -44.64
CA TRP A 12 -29.36 -8.38 -45.45
C TRP A 12 -29.84 -7.05 -46.05
N LEU A 13 -31.04 -7.00 -46.63
CA LEU A 13 -31.67 -5.77 -47.11
C LEU A 13 -31.91 -4.80 -45.95
N SER A 14 -32.49 -5.25 -44.84
CA SER A 14 -32.68 -4.45 -43.62
C SER A 14 -31.36 -3.91 -43.06
N ARG A 15 -30.27 -4.68 -43.11
CA ARG A 15 -28.91 -4.24 -42.70
C ARG A 15 -28.31 -3.18 -43.64
N TYR A 16 -28.78 -3.09 -44.88
CA TYR A 16 -28.32 -2.10 -45.86
C TYR A 16 -29.29 -0.91 -46.03
N THR A 17 -30.59 -1.08 -45.72
CA THR A 17 -31.63 -0.04 -45.87
C THR A 17 -31.98 0.68 -44.57
N LEU A 18 -31.73 0.06 -43.42
CA LEU A 18 -31.74 0.66 -42.08
C LEU A 18 -30.31 0.51 -41.56
N GLY A 19 -29.73 1.54 -40.93
CA GLY A 19 -28.28 1.59 -40.62
C GLY A 19 -27.69 0.33 -39.97
N GLU A 20 -26.36 0.15 -40.09
CA GLU A 20 -25.63 -0.98 -39.47
C GLU A 20 -26.07 -1.16 -38.00
N ASN A 21 -26.43 -2.38 -37.61
CA ASN A 21 -26.79 -2.69 -36.23
C ASN A 21 -25.55 -2.45 -35.34
N PHE A 22 -25.71 -1.87 -34.15
CA PHE A 22 -24.57 -1.54 -33.28
C PHE A 22 -23.66 -2.76 -33.01
N ALA A 23 -24.25 -3.95 -32.87
CA ALA A 23 -23.51 -5.20 -32.69
C ALA A 23 -22.59 -5.59 -33.85
N ASP A 24 -22.76 -5.04 -35.05
CA ASP A 24 -21.88 -5.31 -36.21
C ASP A 24 -20.56 -4.52 -36.13
N TYR A 25 -20.49 -3.48 -35.30
CA TYR A 25 -19.28 -2.71 -35.05
C TYR A 25 -18.30 -3.43 -34.10
N CYS A 26 -18.80 -4.34 -33.26
CA CYS A 26 -17.97 -5.21 -32.43
C CYS A 26 -17.65 -6.51 -33.18
N ASP A 27 -16.36 -6.85 -33.28
CA ASP A 27 -15.93 -8.04 -34.00
C ASP A 27 -15.77 -9.29 -33.12
N LEU A 28 -15.89 -9.17 -31.80
CA LEU A 28 -15.75 -10.29 -30.87
C LEU A 28 -16.93 -11.27 -30.96
N ARG A 29 -16.63 -12.57 -31.05
CA ARG A 29 -17.63 -13.63 -31.29
C ARG A 29 -17.73 -14.66 -30.19
N THR A 30 -16.60 -15.16 -29.70
CA THR A 30 -16.50 -16.25 -28.70
C THR A 30 -15.18 -16.17 -27.94
N VAL A 31 -14.92 -17.11 -27.04
CA VAL A 31 -13.64 -17.30 -26.32
C VAL A 31 -13.02 -18.67 -26.60
N ILE A 32 -11.75 -18.86 -26.26
CA ILE A 32 -11.08 -20.17 -26.23
C ILE A 32 -10.98 -20.66 -24.79
N GLY A 33 -11.46 -21.88 -24.52
CA GLY A 33 -11.47 -22.45 -23.17
C GLY A 33 -10.07 -22.64 -22.56
N LEU A 34 -10.00 -22.63 -21.23
CA LEU A 34 -8.74 -22.90 -20.50
C LEU A 34 -8.28 -24.34 -20.72
N THR A 35 -7.06 -24.50 -21.21
CA THR A 35 -6.38 -25.79 -21.32
C THR A 35 -5.78 -26.21 -19.97
N ALA A 36 -5.33 -27.47 -19.86
CA ALA A 36 -4.64 -27.94 -18.66
C ALA A 36 -3.33 -27.17 -18.40
N ASP A 37 -2.63 -26.78 -19.46
CA ASP A 37 -1.42 -25.97 -19.39
C ASP A 37 -1.71 -24.54 -18.90
N ASP A 38 -2.81 -23.93 -19.36
CA ASP A 38 -3.24 -22.61 -18.88
C ASP A 38 -3.49 -22.59 -17.37
N LYS A 39 -4.07 -23.64 -16.80
CA LYS A 39 -4.30 -23.76 -15.36
C LYS A 39 -3.00 -23.91 -14.55
N ILE A 40 -1.94 -24.43 -15.17
CA ILE A 40 -0.61 -24.51 -14.54
C ILE A 40 0.08 -23.14 -14.61
N ARG A 41 0.01 -22.45 -15.76
CA ARG A 41 0.62 -21.13 -15.96
C ARG A 41 -0.08 -20.01 -15.18
N HIS A 42 -1.41 -20.09 -15.09
CA HIS A 42 -2.27 -19.07 -14.49
C HIS A 42 -3.22 -19.69 -13.46
N PRO A 43 -2.70 -20.15 -12.29
CA PRO A 43 -3.48 -20.90 -11.32
C PRO A 43 -4.61 -20.11 -10.65
N SER A 44 -4.56 -18.77 -10.69
CA SER A 44 -5.60 -17.91 -10.15
C SER A 44 -6.71 -17.57 -11.15
N MET A 45 -6.66 -18.11 -12.36
CA MET A 45 -7.58 -17.79 -13.44
C MET A 45 -8.62 -18.89 -13.59
N ASP A 46 -9.88 -18.54 -13.31
CA ASP A 46 -11.01 -19.48 -13.36
C ASP A 46 -11.81 -19.40 -14.68
N ALA A 47 -11.55 -18.37 -15.50
CA ALA A 47 -12.26 -18.10 -16.75
C ALA A 47 -11.28 -17.97 -17.95
N PRO A 48 -11.74 -18.24 -19.19
CA PRO A 48 -10.98 -17.98 -20.41
C PRO A 48 -10.38 -16.57 -20.49
N TYR A 49 -9.18 -16.41 -21.07
CA TYR A 49 -8.56 -15.09 -21.31
C TYR A 49 -8.43 -14.72 -22.79
N ILE A 50 -8.54 -15.68 -23.70
CA ILE A 50 -8.48 -15.45 -25.15
C ILE A 50 -9.88 -15.29 -25.70
N GLN A 51 -10.17 -14.12 -26.26
CA GLN A 51 -11.35 -13.84 -27.06
C GLN A 51 -11.04 -14.00 -28.55
N VAL A 52 -12.07 -14.21 -29.37
CA VAL A 52 -11.92 -14.50 -30.80
C VAL A 52 -12.76 -13.54 -31.62
N THR A 53 -12.15 -12.92 -32.63
CA THR A 53 -12.85 -12.04 -33.58
C THR A 53 -13.64 -12.82 -34.63
N LYS A 54 -14.50 -12.15 -35.38
CA LYS A 54 -15.23 -12.70 -36.54
C LYS A 54 -14.31 -13.22 -37.67
N ASN A 55 -13.04 -12.82 -37.65
CA ASN A 55 -12.03 -13.28 -38.60
C ASN A 55 -11.18 -14.45 -38.04
N ASN A 56 -11.54 -14.99 -36.86
CA ASN A 56 -10.78 -15.98 -36.11
C ASN A 56 -9.40 -15.49 -35.62
N ASP A 57 -9.24 -14.18 -35.43
CA ASP A 57 -8.06 -13.63 -34.78
C ASP A 57 -8.20 -13.78 -33.26
N TYR A 58 -7.09 -14.06 -32.57
CA TYR A 58 -7.07 -14.19 -31.11
C TYR A 58 -6.77 -12.86 -30.45
N VAL A 59 -7.50 -12.54 -29.38
CA VAL A 59 -7.45 -11.27 -28.66
C VAL A 59 -7.34 -11.53 -27.17
N SER A 60 -6.26 -11.06 -26.55
CA SER A 60 -6.10 -11.05 -25.08
C SER A 60 -5.89 -9.63 -24.59
N CYS A 61 -6.40 -9.33 -23.39
CA CYS A 61 -6.28 -8.01 -22.79
C CYS A 61 -5.40 -8.08 -21.54
N LEU A 62 -4.43 -7.17 -21.48
CA LEU A 62 -3.57 -6.95 -20.33
C LEU A 62 -3.89 -5.60 -19.71
N GLU A 63 -3.87 -5.52 -18.39
CA GLU A 63 -3.90 -4.25 -17.66
C GLU A 63 -2.47 -3.84 -17.31
N ILE A 64 -2.01 -2.70 -17.82
CA ILE A 64 -0.75 -2.09 -17.41
C ILE A 64 -1.04 -1.31 -16.13
N LYS A 65 -0.63 -1.88 -15.00
CA LYS A 65 -0.79 -1.23 -13.70
C LYS A 65 0.12 -0.01 -13.56
N GLY A 66 1.29 -0.04 -14.22
CA GLY A 66 2.22 1.09 -14.36
C GLY A 66 3.66 0.78 -13.92
N ALA A 67 4.52 1.78 -13.90
CA ALA A 67 5.92 1.69 -13.50
C ALA A 67 6.10 1.60 -11.98
N PHE A 68 7.00 0.72 -11.53
CA PHE A 68 7.38 0.63 -10.12
C PHE A 68 8.16 1.86 -9.66
N ARG A 69 9.07 2.38 -10.50
CA ARG A 69 9.83 3.61 -10.24
C ARG A 69 9.48 4.68 -11.26
N GLU A 70 9.58 5.92 -10.83
CA GLU A 70 9.48 7.05 -11.74
C GLU A 70 10.66 7.06 -12.72
N PHE A 71 10.37 7.10 -14.02
CA PHE A 71 11.40 7.20 -15.03
C PHE A 71 11.98 8.62 -15.10
N SER A 72 13.29 8.71 -15.34
CA SER A 72 13.88 9.95 -15.84
C SER A 72 13.52 10.14 -17.32
N PHE A 73 13.14 11.36 -17.71
CA PHE A 73 12.90 11.75 -19.09
C PHE A 73 14.08 12.49 -19.71
N GLU A 74 15.26 12.43 -19.08
CA GLU A 74 16.51 12.85 -19.73
C GLU A 74 16.78 11.95 -20.93
N GLU A 75 16.87 12.55 -22.10
CA GLU A 75 17.22 11.86 -23.34
C GLU A 75 18.66 12.15 -23.71
N VAL A 76 19.36 11.12 -24.18
CA VAL A 76 20.66 11.24 -24.82
C VAL A 76 20.50 11.22 -26.34
N ALA A 77 21.39 11.92 -27.04
CA ALA A 77 21.39 11.97 -28.50
C ALA A 77 21.58 10.57 -29.11
N GLU A 78 21.04 10.40 -30.32
CA GLU A 78 21.14 9.17 -31.10
C GLU A 78 22.61 8.74 -31.26
N GLY A 79 22.91 7.46 -30.98
CA GLY A 79 24.26 6.90 -31.01
C GLY A 79 24.98 6.80 -29.67
N LEU A 80 24.42 7.37 -28.58
CA LEU A 80 24.89 7.16 -27.22
C LEU A 80 23.97 6.18 -26.47
N PRO A 81 24.52 5.28 -25.62
CA PRO A 81 23.69 4.36 -24.85
C PRO A 81 22.84 5.11 -23.82
N PRO A 82 21.52 4.87 -23.75
CA PRO A 82 20.67 5.52 -22.77
C PRO A 82 21.02 5.05 -21.35
N LYS A 83 20.90 5.96 -20.38
CA LYS A 83 21.20 5.66 -18.98
C LYS A 83 20.12 4.75 -18.39
N SER A 84 20.51 3.77 -17.58
CA SER A 84 19.58 2.93 -16.81
C SER A 84 18.64 3.80 -15.96
N GLY A 85 17.36 3.40 -15.87
CA GLY A 85 16.32 4.15 -15.15
C GLY A 85 15.69 5.33 -15.93
N THR A 86 16.13 5.58 -17.17
CA THR A 86 15.45 6.53 -18.07
C THR A 86 14.30 5.85 -18.83
N PHE A 87 13.30 6.63 -19.23
CA PHE A 87 12.23 6.15 -20.10
C PHE A 87 12.77 5.73 -21.47
N GLN A 88 13.80 6.44 -21.98
CA GLN A 88 14.52 6.08 -23.19
C GLN A 88 15.15 4.70 -23.12
N PHE A 89 15.82 4.36 -22.01
CA PHE A 89 16.35 3.02 -21.82
C PHE A 89 15.25 1.96 -21.87
N PHE A 90 14.10 2.22 -21.24
CA PHE A 90 12.97 1.29 -21.24
C PHE A 90 12.39 1.07 -22.65
N TYR A 91 12.00 2.14 -23.36
CA TYR A 91 11.35 1.97 -24.66
C TYR A 91 12.31 1.48 -25.75
N THR A 92 13.61 1.84 -25.71
CA THR A 92 14.59 1.34 -26.68
C THR A 92 14.84 -0.16 -26.47
N ASN A 93 15.01 -0.61 -25.22
CA ASN A 93 15.16 -2.04 -24.95
C ASN A 93 13.91 -2.84 -25.34
N LEU A 94 12.73 -2.28 -25.12
CA LEU A 94 11.47 -2.91 -25.54
C LEU A 94 11.39 -2.98 -27.08
N ALA A 95 11.79 -1.91 -27.79
CA ALA A 95 11.87 -1.90 -29.25
C ALA A 95 12.84 -2.98 -29.78
N ASP A 96 14.03 -3.10 -29.20
CA ASP A 96 15.04 -4.08 -29.59
C ASP A 96 14.49 -5.51 -29.46
N LYS A 97 13.76 -5.81 -28.39
CA LYS A 97 13.17 -7.12 -28.12
C LYS A 97 11.98 -7.46 -29.03
N LEU A 98 11.19 -6.44 -29.40
CA LEU A 98 10.05 -6.56 -30.31
C LEU A 98 10.42 -6.49 -31.79
N THR A 99 11.67 -6.14 -32.12
CA THR A 99 12.11 -5.93 -33.50
C THR A 99 11.88 -7.15 -34.39
N GLY A 100 12.08 -8.36 -33.87
CA GLY A 100 11.82 -9.59 -34.62
C GLY A 100 10.34 -9.77 -34.97
N ASP A 101 9.46 -9.55 -33.99
CA ASP A 101 8.02 -9.81 -34.10
C ASP A 101 7.32 -8.76 -34.99
N PHE A 102 7.86 -7.54 -35.06
CA PHE A 102 7.28 -6.43 -35.84
C PHE A 102 7.82 -6.29 -37.28
N LYS A 103 8.72 -7.19 -37.71
CA LYS A 103 9.17 -7.26 -39.11
C LYS A 103 8.18 -7.98 -40.01
N GLU A 104 7.50 -9.00 -39.48
CA GLU A 104 6.52 -9.80 -40.22
C GLU A 104 5.09 -9.44 -39.81
N LEU A 105 4.13 -9.70 -40.70
CA LEU A 105 2.72 -9.52 -40.39
C LEU A 105 2.25 -10.66 -39.47
N GLY A 106 1.47 -10.34 -38.44
CA GLY A 106 0.86 -11.38 -37.58
C GLY A 106 0.31 -10.85 -36.27
N HIS A 107 1.00 -9.89 -35.66
CA HIS A 107 0.59 -9.31 -34.38
C HIS A 107 0.16 -7.84 -34.52
N LYS A 108 -0.83 -7.41 -33.74
CA LYS A 108 -1.17 -6.00 -33.54
C LYS A 108 -1.25 -5.72 -32.04
N LEU A 109 -0.68 -4.59 -31.62
CA LEU A 109 -0.81 -4.10 -30.26
C LEU A 109 -1.70 -2.86 -30.23
N SER A 110 -2.69 -2.85 -29.35
CA SER A 110 -3.53 -1.67 -29.08
C SER A 110 -3.34 -1.24 -27.63
N ILE A 111 -2.83 -0.03 -27.40
CA ILE A 111 -2.71 0.54 -26.07
C ILE A 111 -3.83 1.56 -25.88
N VAL A 112 -4.67 1.39 -24.87
CA VAL A 112 -5.78 2.28 -24.55
C VAL A 112 -5.55 2.89 -23.18
N PHE A 113 -5.46 4.21 -23.11
CA PHE A 113 -5.42 4.97 -21.87
C PHE A 113 -6.77 5.64 -21.64
N GLU A 114 -7.30 5.48 -20.44
CA GLU A 114 -8.53 6.11 -19.97
C GLU A 114 -8.24 6.95 -18.72
N HIS A 115 -8.77 8.17 -18.68
CA HIS A 115 -8.76 9.03 -17.51
C HIS A 115 -10.15 9.62 -17.30
N ASP A 116 -10.83 9.22 -16.23
CA ASP A 116 -12.19 9.65 -15.91
C ASP A 116 -12.26 10.24 -14.48
N PRO A 117 -12.28 11.57 -14.32
CA PRO A 117 -12.43 12.23 -13.03
C PRO A 117 -13.85 12.10 -12.45
N ASP A 118 -14.89 11.84 -13.26
CA ASP A 118 -16.27 11.77 -12.79
C ASP A 118 -16.53 10.49 -11.98
N ARG A 119 -15.70 9.46 -12.18
CA ARG A 119 -15.78 8.17 -11.45
C ARG A 119 -14.94 8.13 -10.17
N GLY A 120 -14.38 9.25 -9.74
CA GLY A 120 -13.53 9.30 -8.54
C GLY A 120 -14.23 8.83 -7.26
N ARG A 121 -15.53 9.11 -7.10
CA ARG A 121 -16.31 8.69 -5.93
C ARG A 121 -16.52 7.19 -5.89
N GLU A 122 -16.82 6.58 -7.04
CA GLU A 122 -17.05 5.14 -7.18
C GLU A 122 -15.77 4.39 -6.79
N GLU A 123 -14.64 4.74 -7.42
CA GLU A 123 -13.33 4.14 -7.16
C GLU A 123 -12.94 4.25 -5.68
N MET A 124 -13.06 5.44 -5.10
CA MET A 124 -12.73 5.68 -3.69
C MET A 124 -13.64 4.88 -2.74
N THR A 125 -14.92 4.74 -3.08
CA THR A 125 -15.89 3.98 -2.28
C THR A 125 -15.54 2.50 -2.29
N GLU A 126 -15.20 1.93 -3.45
CA GLU A 126 -14.75 0.55 -3.58
C GLU A 126 -13.47 0.29 -2.77
N LEU A 127 -12.46 1.16 -2.91
CA LEU A 127 -11.20 1.05 -2.18
C LEU A 127 -11.37 1.14 -0.65
N MET A 128 -12.39 1.87 -0.16
CA MET A 128 -12.67 1.99 1.27
C MET A 128 -13.50 0.83 1.84
N LYS A 129 -14.10 -0.04 1.02
CA LYS A 129 -14.93 -1.16 1.52
C LYS A 129 -14.20 -2.06 2.52
N PRO A 130 -12.95 -2.49 2.28
CA PRO A 130 -12.22 -3.34 3.24
C PRO A 130 -11.99 -2.63 4.58
N VAL A 131 -11.60 -1.35 4.55
CA VAL A 131 -11.33 -0.56 5.76
C VAL A 131 -12.60 -0.41 6.60
N ARG A 132 -13.72 -0.05 5.96
CA ARG A 132 -15.02 0.09 6.63
C ARG A 132 -15.51 -1.24 7.22
N ARG A 133 -15.32 -2.34 6.49
CA ARG A 133 -15.66 -3.68 6.97
C ARG A 133 -14.84 -4.04 8.21
N GLY A 134 -13.53 -3.77 8.19
CA GLY A 134 -12.63 -4.03 9.31
C GLY A 134 -13.02 -3.25 10.57
N TRP A 135 -13.26 -1.94 10.47
CA TRP A 135 -13.71 -1.14 11.63
C TRP A 135 -15.05 -1.61 12.19
N LYS A 136 -15.99 -1.99 11.32
CA LYS A 136 -17.28 -2.53 11.74
C LYS A 136 -17.14 -3.88 12.45
N GLN A 137 -16.26 -4.77 11.98
CA GLN A 137 -15.95 -6.05 12.62
C GLN A 137 -15.33 -5.85 14.01
N LEU A 138 -14.54 -4.81 14.19
CA LEU A 138 -13.94 -4.43 15.47
C LEU A 138 -14.87 -3.61 16.39
N HIS A 139 -16.13 -3.42 16.00
CA HIS A 139 -17.11 -2.60 16.73
C HIS A 139 -16.66 -1.14 16.98
N LEU A 140 -15.86 -0.57 16.08
CA LEU A 140 -15.38 0.81 16.18
C LEU A 140 -16.36 1.78 15.50
N ASP A 141 -16.84 2.79 16.23
CA ASP A 141 -17.65 3.88 15.66
C ASP A 141 -16.78 4.91 14.91
N MET A 142 -16.45 4.60 13.65
CA MET A 142 -15.57 5.41 12.78
C MET A 142 -16.15 5.66 11.37
N ASP A 143 -17.44 5.41 11.15
CA ASP A 143 -18.07 5.59 9.83
C ASP A 143 -18.02 7.06 9.35
N ASP A 144 -18.04 8.03 10.27
CA ASP A 144 -17.90 9.47 9.97
C ASP A 144 -16.56 9.82 9.33
N LEU A 145 -15.48 9.16 9.77
CA LEU A 145 -14.13 9.31 9.22
C LEU A 145 -14.00 8.62 7.86
N ALA A 146 -14.59 7.43 7.71
CA ALA A 146 -14.56 6.72 6.44
C ALA A 146 -15.26 7.53 5.33
N LEU A 147 -16.44 8.09 5.64
CA LEU A 147 -17.18 8.95 4.71
C LEU A 147 -16.41 10.23 4.41
N GLU A 148 -15.81 10.86 5.42
CA GLU A 148 -14.98 12.04 5.20
C GLU A 148 -13.78 11.74 4.29
N ARG A 149 -13.08 10.61 4.47
CA ARG A 149 -11.98 10.20 3.58
C ARG A 149 -12.45 10.08 2.12
N ILE A 150 -13.64 9.51 1.89
CA ILE A 150 -14.23 9.42 0.55
C ILE A 150 -14.50 10.82 -0.01
N GLU A 151 -15.20 11.68 0.74
CA GLU A 151 -15.54 13.04 0.32
C GLU A 151 -14.32 13.92 0.07
N LYS A 152 -13.29 13.78 0.91
CA LYS A 152 -12.06 14.57 0.83
C LYS A 152 -11.21 14.18 -0.39
N MET A 153 -11.10 12.88 -0.69
CA MET A 153 -10.25 12.40 -1.78
C MET A 153 -10.94 12.43 -3.15
N THR A 154 -12.25 12.25 -3.21
CA THR A 154 -13.03 12.20 -4.46
C THR A 154 -12.70 13.33 -5.45
N PRO A 155 -12.65 14.63 -5.07
CA PRO A 155 -12.39 15.72 -6.02
C PRO A 155 -10.97 15.71 -6.62
N TRP A 156 -10.06 14.94 -6.02
CA TRP A 156 -8.65 14.85 -6.41
C TRP A 156 -8.30 13.50 -7.04
N LEU A 157 -9.25 12.57 -7.10
CA LEU A 157 -9.06 11.24 -7.63
C LEU A 157 -9.68 11.17 -9.03
N ALA A 158 -8.98 10.54 -9.96
CA ALA A 158 -9.53 10.14 -11.24
C ALA A 158 -9.32 8.64 -11.45
N ARG A 159 -10.29 7.97 -12.05
CA ARG A 159 -10.11 6.60 -12.52
C ARG A 159 -9.14 6.64 -13.70
N GLU A 160 -7.99 6.01 -13.55
CA GLU A 160 -6.97 5.95 -14.59
C GLU A 160 -6.65 4.49 -14.90
N ARG A 161 -6.81 4.09 -16.16
CA ARG A 161 -6.60 2.70 -16.61
C ARG A 161 -5.81 2.69 -17.91
N VAL A 162 -4.91 1.71 -18.01
CA VAL A 162 -4.12 1.48 -19.23
C VAL A 162 -4.29 0.02 -19.63
N PHE A 163 -4.89 -0.20 -20.79
CA PHE A 163 -5.10 -1.52 -21.35
C PHE A 163 -4.14 -1.74 -22.51
N LEU A 164 -3.55 -2.93 -22.58
CA LEU A 164 -2.74 -3.41 -23.69
C LEU A 164 -3.45 -4.63 -24.27
N VAL A 165 -4.03 -4.45 -25.45
CA VAL A 165 -4.74 -5.49 -26.17
C VAL A 165 -3.81 -6.09 -27.23
N ILE A 166 -3.66 -7.39 -27.19
CA ILE A 166 -2.82 -8.17 -28.10
C ILE A 166 -3.73 -8.88 -29.08
N TYR A 167 -3.54 -8.62 -30.38
CA TYR A 167 -4.19 -9.34 -31.46
C TYR A 167 -3.17 -10.24 -32.14
N THR A 168 -3.51 -11.51 -32.34
CA THR A 168 -2.77 -12.43 -33.23
C THR A 168 -3.69 -12.84 -34.36
N ALA A 169 -3.34 -12.39 -35.57
CA ALA A 169 -4.14 -12.65 -36.75
C ALA A 169 -4.07 -14.14 -37.14
N ILE A 170 -5.17 -14.69 -37.65
CA ILE A 170 -5.17 -16.06 -38.22
C ILE A 170 -4.14 -16.20 -39.35
N GLY A 171 -3.87 -15.10 -40.06
CA GLY A 171 -2.84 -15.01 -41.11
C GLY A 171 -1.40 -15.19 -40.61
N ALA A 172 -1.16 -15.23 -39.30
CA ALA A 172 0.13 -15.60 -38.72
C ALA A 172 0.43 -17.10 -38.87
N LEU A 173 -0.58 -17.92 -39.20
CA LEU A 173 -0.39 -19.34 -39.49
C LEU A 173 0.20 -19.54 -40.89
N PRO A 174 1.22 -20.42 -41.04
CA PRO A 174 1.63 -20.92 -42.33
C PRO A 174 0.44 -21.55 -43.08
N ALA A 175 0.40 -21.35 -44.40
CA ALA A 175 -0.73 -21.79 -45.23
C ALA A 175 -1.05 -23.29 -45.14
N ASP A 176 -0.03 -24.14 -44.93
CA ASP A 176 -0.22 -25.59 -44.81
C ASP A 176 -0.76 -26.00 -43.43
N GLU A 177 -0.34 -25.30 -42.37
CA GLU A 177 -0.85 -25.49 -41.01
C GLU A 177 -2.32 -25.06 -40.90
N LEU A 178 -2.66 -23.92 -41.53
CA LEU A 178 -4.05 -23.46 -41.63
C LEU A 178 -4.94 -24.49 -42.35
N LYS A 179 -4.46 -25.09 -43.46
CA LYS A 179 -5.20 -26.14 -44.16
C LYS A 179 -5.39 -27.39 -43.31
N SER A 180 -4.38 -27.82 -42.55
CA SER A 180 -4.53 -28.97 -41.66
C SER A 180 -5.53 -28.71 -40.54
N GLU A 181 -5.51 -27.51 -39.97
CA GLU A 181 -6.41 -27.14 -38.87
C GLU A 181 -7.86 -27.04 -39.34
N ILE A 182 -8.10 -26.44 -40.52
CA ILE A 182 -9.43 -26.43 -41.15
C ILE A 182 -9.92 -27.86 -41.45
N ARG A 183 -9.04 -28.76 -41.90
CA ARG A 183 -9.41 -30.18 -42.10
C ARG A 183 -9.78 -30.86 -40.78
N ARG A 184 -9.06 -30.57 -39.69
CA ARG A 184 -9.34 -31.09 -38.34
C ARG A 184 -10.71 -30.64 -37.86
N GLN A 185 -11.03 -29.35 -38.01
CA GLN A 185 -12.35 -28.80 -37.67
C GLN A 185 -13.47 -29.43 -38.49
N ASN A 186 -13.27 -29.61 -39.79
CA ASN A 186 -14.25 -30.26 -40.67
C ASN A 186 -14.44 -31.76 -40.39
N ALA A 187 -13.52 -32.40 -39.65
CA ALA A 187 -13.62 -33.80 -39.27
C ALA A 187 -14.50 -34.06 -38.04
N VAL A 188 -14.98 -33.03 -37.34
CA VAL A 188 -15.76 -33.15 -36.09
C VAL A 188 -17.20 -33.66 -36.32
N GLY A 189 -17.63 -33.84 -37.58
CA GLY A 189 -18.95 -34.39 -37.93
C GLY A 189 -20.08 -33.34 -37.97
N GLU A 190 -21.32 -33.79 -38.17
CA GLU A 190 -22.50 -32.90 -38.17
C GLU A 190 -22.89 -32.52 -36.74
N LEU A 191 -22.60 -31.27 -36.35
CA LEU A 191 -23.06 -30.68 -35.10
C LEU A 191 -24.40 -29.95 -35.30
N PRO A 192 -25.24 -29.85 -34.24
CA PRO A 192 -26.43 -29.00 -34.29
C PRO A 192 -26.06 -27.54 -34.63
N GLU A 193 -26.94 -26.85 -35.36
CA GLU A 193 -26.69 -25.47 -35.76
C GLU A 193 -26.68 -24.55 -34.53
N SER A 194 -25.81 -23.54 -34.54
CA SER A 194 -25.62 -22.64 -33.40
C SER A 194 -25.36 -21.20 -33.90
N ARG A 195 -26.26 -20.69 -34.75
CA ARG A 195 -26.01 -19.50 -35.60
C ARG A 195 -25.81 -18.19 -34.85
N PHE A 196 -26.43 -18.04 -33.68
CA PHE A 196 -26.43 -16.79 -32.89
C PHE A 196 -25.76 -16.96 -31.53
N SER A 197 -25.04 -18.06 -31.33
CA SER A 197 -24.42 -18.44 -30.07
C SER A 197 -22.94 -18.71 -30.22
N GLN A 198 -22.20 -18.54 -29.13
CA GLN A 198 -20.79 -18.89 -29.02
C GLN A 198 -20.59 -20.38 -29.26
N ASN A 199 -19.71 -20.69 -30.22
CA ASN A 199 -19.26 -22.04 -30.51
C ASN A 199 -17.73 -22.01 -30.66
N PRO A 200 -16.98 -22.30 -29.58
CA PRO A 200 -15.53 -22.17 -29.57
C PRO A 200 -14.82 -23.19 -30.47
N LEU A 201 -15.46 -24.33 -30.77
CA LEU A 201 -14.85 -25.43 -31.53
C LEU A 201 -14.32 -24.98 -32.91
N TYR A 202 -15.09 -24.14 -33.62
CA TYR A 202 -14.69 -23.63 -34.94
C TYR A 202 -13.65 -22.48 -34.87
N ALA A 203 -13.36 -22.03 -33.66
CA ALA A 203 -12.36 -21.02 -33.36
C ALA A 203 -11.09 -21.59 -32.72
N GLU A 204 -11.06 -22.87 -32.36
CA GLU A 204 -9.92 -23.52 -31.70
C GLU A 204 -8.83 -23.92 -32.71
N PHE A 205 -7.87 -23.02 -32.93
CA PHE A 205 -6.64 -23.27 -33.68
C PHE A 205 -5.46 -23.44 -32.71
N GLU A 206 -4.96 -24.68 -32.55
CA GLU A 206 -3.89 -25.00 -31.58
C GLU A 206 -2.58 -24.26 -31.89
N GLY A 207 -2.17 -24.26 -33.16
CA GLY A 207 -1.00 -23.54 -33.62
C GLY A 207 -1.09 -22.02 -33.44
N LEU A 208 -2.30 -21.45 -33.51
CA LEU A 208 -2.52 -20.02 -33.28
C LEU A 208 -2.43 -19.70 -31.79
N LYS A 209 -2.98 -20.57 -30.94
CA LYS A 209 -2.89 -20.44 -29.46
C LYS A 209 -1.43 -20.43 -29.01
N LEU A 210 -0.63 -21.40 -29.48
CA LEU A 210 0.79 -21.47 -29.13
C LEU A 210 1.55 -20.19 -29.49
N ARG A 211 1.30 -19.62 -30.68
CA ARG A 211 1.93 -18.35 -31.11
C ARG A 211 1.43 -17.16 -30.29
N HIS A 212 0.14 -17.11 -30.00
CA HIS A 212 -0.46 -16.05 -29.19
C HIS A 212 0.09 -16.06 -27.76
N ASP A 213 0.10 -17.21 -27.09
CA ASP A 213 0.61 -17.35 -25.73
C ASP A 213 2.12 -17.08 -25.68
N ALA A 214 2.91 -17.60 -26.63
CA ALA A 214 4.35 -17.35 -26.68
C ALA A 214 4.68 -15.85 -26.83
N PHE A 215 3.95 -15.14 -27.70
CA PHE A 215 4.15 -13.70 -27.89
C PHE A 215 3.69 -12.91 -26.65
N MET A 216 2.55 -13.27 -26.05
CA MET A 216 2.04 -12.66 -24.84
C MET A 216 3.00 -12.84 -23.65
N ASP A 217 3.45 -14.07 -23.39
CA ASP A 217 4.37 -14.40 -22.29
C ASP A 217 5.70 -13.65 -22.45
N LYS A 218 6.23 -13.61 -23.67
CA LYS A 218 7.44 -12.84 -24.01
C LYS A 218 7.23 -11.35 -23.71
N LEU A 219 6.12 -10.77 -24.18
CA LEU A 219 5.82 -9.35 -23.97
C LEU A 219 5.64 -9.00 -22.48
N ILE A 220 4.93 -9.83 -21.72
CA ILE A 220 4.76 -9.67 -20.27
C ILE A 220 6.12 -9.72 -19.57
N PHE A 221 6.97 -10.68 -19.92
CA PHE A 221 8.32 -10.79 -19.36
C PHE A 221 9.17 -9.56 -19.68
N ASP A 222 9.14 -9.10 -20.94
CA ASP A 222 9.96 -7.99 -21.42
C ASP A 222 9.54 -6.64 -20.84
N MET A 223 8.24 -6.45 -20.59
CA MET A 223 7.70 -5.27 -19.91
C MET A 223 8.02 -5.29 -18.40
N ASN A 224 8.01 -6.47 -17.77
CA ASN A 224 8.37 -6.66 -16.36
C ASN A 224 9.91 -6.72 -16.16
N ALA A 225 10.64 -5.71 -16.62
CA ALA A 225 12.11 -5.60 -16.47
C ALA A 225 12.57 -5.20 -15.04
N GLY A 226 11.96 -5.77 -14.00
CA GLY A 226 12.26 -5.48 -12.59
C GLY A 226 12.08 -4.00 -12.23
N ASN A 227 13.08 -3.41 -11.56
CA ASN A 227 13.04 -2.01 -11.08
C ASN A 227 12.90 -0.95 -12.18
N ASN A 228 13.19 -1.29 -13.44
CA ASN A 228 13.10 -0.38 -14.59
C ASN A 228 11.96 -0.77 -15.54
N GLY A 229 11.09 -1.69 -15.14
CA GLY A 229 9.95 -2.16 -15.93
C GLY A 229 8.61 -1.59 -15.46
N VAL A 230 7.55 -2.12 -16.06
CA VAL A 230 6.16 -1.82 -15.74
C VAL A 230 5.44 -3.08 -15.32
N SER A 231 4.56 -2.98 -14.33
CA SER A 231 3.73 -4.08 -13.87
C SER A 231 2.56 -4.28 -14.83
N VAL A 232 2.39 -5.52 -15.28
CA VAL A 232 1.34 -5.93 -16.21
C VAL A 232 0.58 -7.13 -15.62
N ARG A 233 -0.73 -7.14 -15.80
CA ARG A 233 -1.63 -8.20 -15.33
C ARG A 233 -2.50 -8.70 -16.49
N LEU A 234 -2.54 -10.02 -16.71
CA LEU A 234 -3.48 -10.63 -17.64
C LEU A 234 -4.90 -10.55 -17.08
N MET A 235 -5.85 -10.13 -17.92
CA MET A 235 -7.27 -10.07 -17.59
C MET A 235 -7.98 -11.28 -18.19
N ASP A 236 -8.96 -11.82 -17.48
CA ASP A 236 -9.85 -12.82 -18.07
C ASP A 236 -10.91 -12.15 -18.99
N ALA A 237 -11.67 -12.96 -19.72
CA ALA A 237 -12.67 -12.51 -20.66
C ALA A 237 -13.92 -11.93 -19.97
N HIS A 238 -14.21 -12.32 -18.73
CA HIS A 238 -15.29 -11.70 -17.95
C HIS A 238 -14.92 -10.25 -17.58
N GLU A 239 -13.73 -10.04 -17.04
CA GLU A 239 -13.16 -8.73 -16.73
C GLU A 239 -13.08 -7.86 -17.98
N THR A 240 -12.57 -8.41 -19.08
CA THR A 240 -12.42 -7.66 -20.34
C THR A 240 -13.77 -7.27 -20.91
N GLY A 241 -14.73 -8.21 -20.95
CA GLY A 241 -16.08 -7.93 -21.40
C GLY A 241 -16.78 -6.86 -20.56
N ARG A 242 -16.58 -6.90 -19.23
CA ARG A 242 -17.09 -5.87 -18.32
C ARG A 242 -16.48 -4.50 -18.62
N VAL A 243 -15.18 -4.42 -18.90
CA VAL A 243 -14.55 -3.15 -19.31
C VAL A 243 -15.14 -2.63 -20.62
N ILE A 244 -15.34 -3.49 -21.61
CA ILE A 244 -15.96 -3.09 -22.89
C ILE A 244 -17.35 -2.51 -22.65
N ARG A 245 -18.20 -3.24 -21.90
CA ARG A 245 -19.57 -2.80 -21.63
C ARG A 245 -19.61 -1.54 -20.77
N ASP A 246 -18.78 -1.45 -19.73
CA ASP A 246 -18.67 -0.26 -18.87
C ASP A 246 -18.21 1.00 -19.65
N GLU A 247 -17.43 0.83 -20.72
CA GLU A 247 -17.02 1.95 -21.58
C GLU A 247 -18.09 2.35 -22.61
N ILE A 248 -19.05 1.47 -22.91
CA ILE A 248 -20.23 1.73 -23.77
C ILE A 248 -21.37 2.31 -22.92
N GLU A 249 -21.69 1.67 -21.80
CA GLU A 249 -22.78 1.96 -20.86
C GLU A 249 -22.21 2.38 -19.49
N LYS A 250 -21.67 3.60 -19.43
CA LYS A 250 -20.95 4.13 -18.25
C LYS A 250 -21.81 4.31 -16.99
N SER A 251 -23.11 4.54 -17.13
CA SER A 251 -24.10 4.71 -16.06
C SER A 251 -24.82 3.40 -15.72
N SER A 252 -25.16 2.62 -16.75
CA SER A 252 -26.12 1.52 -16.64
C SER A 252 -25.48 0.16 -16.38
N THR A 253 -24.17 -0.01 -16.62
CA THR A 253 -23.48 -1.29 -16.36
C THR A 253 -23.44 -1.58 -14.86
N SER A 254 -24.11 -2.66 -14.44
CA SER A 254 -24.04 -3.11 -13.04
C SER A 254 -22.62 -3.52 -12.65
N PRO A 255 -22.16 -3.23 -11.41
CA PRO A 255 -20.90 -3.74 -10.90
C PRO A 255 -20.83 -5.28 -10.77
N SER A 256 -21.94 -5.98 -10.91
CA SER A 256 -22.00 -7.45 -10.91
C SER A 256 -22.17 -8.04 -12.31
N TRP A 257 -22.22 -7.20 -13.35
CA TRP A 257 -22.40 -7.67 -14.72
C TRP A 257 -21.12 -8.33 -15.23
N GLN A 258 -21.28 -9.46 -15.91
CA GLN A 258 -20.24 -10.14 -16.68
C GLN A 258 -20.86 -10.78 -17.92
N PRO A 259 -20.12 -10.93 -19.02
CA PRO A 259 -20.62 -11.67 -20.17
C PRO A 259 -20.83 -13.15 -19.80
N LEU A 260 -21.80 -13.79 -20.44
CA LEU A 260 -21.97 -15.23 -20.41
C LEU A 260 -20.99 -15.86 -21.40
N LEU A 261 -20.09 -16.71 -20.91
CA LEU A 261 -19.07 -17.38 -21.70
C LEU A 261 -19.34 -18.89 -21.86
N PRO A 262 -18.83 -19.55 -22.90
CA PRO A 262 -18.73 -21.00 -22.97
C PRO A 262 -18.06 -21.58 -21.72
N GLY A 263 -18.75 -22.50 -21.04
CA GLY A 263 -18.32 -23.08 -19.75
C GLY A 263 -19.09 -22.52 -18.55
N ASP A 264 -19.69 -21.34 -18.67
CA ASP A 264 -20.61 -20.82 -17.66
C ASP A 264 -21.91 -21.61 -17.65
N ARG A 265 -22.62 -21.54 -16.51
CA ARG A 265 -23.96 -22.13 -16.40
C ARG A 265 -24.96 -21.34 -17.25
N VAL A 266 -25.33 -21.89 -18.40
CA VAL A 266 -26.37 -21.32 -19.28
C VAL A 266 -27.75 -21.86 -18.89
N MET A 267 -28.71 -20.96 -18.68
CA MET A 267 -30.13 -21.32 -18.62
C MET A 267 -30.71 -21.25 -20.04
N PRO A 268 -31.35 -22.31 -20.57
CA PRO A 268 -31.98 -22.27 -21.88
C PRO A 268 -33.00 -21.12 -21.99
N HIS A 269 -32.97 -20.37 -23.08
CA HIS A 269 -33.75 -19.16 -23.30
C HIS A 269 -34.24 -19.05 -24.75
N GLY A 270 -35.39 -18.41 -24.96
CA GLY A 270 -35.97 -18.24 -26.30
C GLY A 270 -36.62 -19.50 -26.87
N ARG A 271 -36.96 -19.47 -28.17
CA ARG A 271 -37.52 -20.63 -28.90
C ARG A 271 -36.42 -21.27 -29.75
N LEU A 272 -36.32 -22.59 -29.70
CA LEU A 272 -35.51 -23.35 -30.65
C LEU A 272 -36.02 -23.13 -32.08
N ARG A 273 -35.12 -22.83 -33.01
CA ARG A 273 -35.44 -22.55 -34.42
C ARG A 273 -35.17 -23.79 -35.30
N GLY A 274 -35.79 -23.82 -36.48
CA GLY A 274 -35.59 -24.88 -37.47
C GLY A 274 -35.97 -26.28 -36.97
N ASP A 275 -37.15 -26.43 -36.36
CA ASP A 275 -37.65 -27.71 -35.79
C ASP A 275 -36.72 -28.34 -34.73
N GLY A 276 -35.98 -27.52 -33.98
CA GLY A 276 -35.07 -28.01 -32.93
C GLY A 276 -33.64 -28.31 -33.39
N LYS A 277 -33.30 -27.98 -34.64
CA LYS A 277 -31.93 -28.14 -35.17
C LYS A 277 -30.98 -27.02 -34.77
N ASP A 278 -31.49 -25.82 -34.53
CA ASP A 278 -30.72 -24.69 -34.02
C ASP A 278 -30.81 -24.64 -32.49
N ILE A 279 -29.68 -24.92 -31.84
CA ILE A 279 -29.54 -24.98 -30.39
C ILE A 279 -29.01 -23.68 -29.77
N SER A 280 -28.95 -22.57 -30.51
CA SER A 280 -28.46 -21.29 -29.98
C SER A 280 -29.17 -20.84 -28.70
N ALA A 281 -30.46 -21.16 -28.55
CA ALA A 281 -31.26 -20.95 -27.35
C ALA A 281 -30.71 -21.64 -26.07
N CYS A 282 -29.89 -22.68 -26.23
CA CYS A 282 -29.31 -23.46 -25.14
C CYS A 282 -27.85 -23.09 -24.85
N LEU A 283 -27.26 -22.19 -25.63
CA LEU A 283 -25.85 -21.82 -25.56
C LEU A 283 -25.69 -20.33 -25.22
N ALA A 284 -24.48 -19.91 -24.85
CA ALA A 284 -24.20 -18.50 -24.60
C ALA A 284 -24.33 -17.70 -25.91
N PRO A 285 -25.02 -16.53 -25.94
CA PRO A 285 -25.09 -15.68 -27.13
C PRO A 285 -23.70 -15.16 -27.56
N HIS A 286 -23.50 -14.79 -28.82
CA HIS A 286 -22.23 -14.17 -29.24
C HIS A 286 -21.85 -12.94 -28.40
N LEU A 287 -20.55 -12.76 -28.18
CA LEU A 287 -20.03 -11.67 -27.35
C LEU A 287 -20.44 -10.28 -27.84
N ASN A 288 -20.39 -10.02 -29.15
CA ASN A 288 -20.83 -8.74 -29.72
C ASN A 288 -22.29 -8.40 -29.39
N TYR A 289 -23.20 -9.38 -29.33
CA TYR A 289 -24.59 -9.14 -28.92
C TYR A 289 -24.75 -8.90 -27.42
N GLN A 290 -23.79 -9.33 -26.60
CA GLN A 290 -23.81 -9.10 -25.15
C GLN A 290 -23.19 -7.76 -24.76
N TYR A 291 -22.22 -7.28 -25.54
CA TYR A 291 -21.52 -6.02 -25.31
C TYR A 291 -22.24 -4.82 -25.94
N CYS A 292 -22.86 -5.03 -27.09
CA CYS A 292 -23.50 -3.99 -27.90
C CYS A 292 -25.01 -4.23 -27.99
N ASP A 293 -25.68 -4.35 -26.85
CA ASP A 293 -27.13 -4.58 -26.73
C ASP A 293 -27.96 -3.29 -26.63
N THR A 294 -27.31 -2.13 -26.51
CA THR A 294 -27.97 -0.83 -26.38
C THR A 294 -28.14 -0.07 -27.70
N GLN A 295 -29.21 0.71 -27.79
CA GLN A 295 -29.46 1.61 -28.91
C GLN A 295 -28.48 2.78 -28.88
N ILE A 296 -27.95 3.13 -30.05
CA ILE A 296 -27.07 4.29 -30.24
C ILE A 296 -27.74 5.28 -31.17
N ASP A 297 -27.74 6.54 -30.75
CA ASP A 297 -28.15 7.66 -31.58
C ASP A 297 -26.94 8.48 -32.01
N THR A 298 -27.07 9.19 -33.13
CA THR A 298 -26.02 10.07 -33.66
C THR A 298 -26.57 11.45 -33.92
N ASP A 299 -25.79 12.48 -33.54
CA ASP A 299 -26.09 13.87 -33.87
C ASP A 299 -24.86 14.48 -34.53
N GLY A 300 -24.90 14.52 -35.86
CA GLY A 300 -23.76 14.93 -36.67
C GLY A 300 -22.53 14.06 -36.39
N PRO A 301 -21.40 14.64 -35.95
CA PRO A 301 -20.19 13.88 -35.64
C PRO A 301 -20.20 13.24 -34.23
N PHE A 302 -21.26 13.41 -33.44
CA PHE A 302 -21.32 12.93 -32.05
C PHE A 302 -22.14 11.65 -31.93
N VAL A 303 -21.79 10.83 -30.94
CA VAL A 303 -22.46 9.57 -30.60
C VAL A 303 -23.13 9.73 -29.24
N GLU A 304 -24.41 9.41 -29.14
CA GLU A 304 -25.19 9.49 -27.90
C GLU A 304 -25.55 8.06 -27.44
N VAL A 305 -25.13 7.71 -26.22
CA VAL A 305 -25.35 6.40 -25.59
C VAL A 305 -25.35 6.55 -24.07
N ASP A 306 -26.29 5.89 -23.39
CA ASP A 306 -26.38 5.83 -21.92
C ASP A 306 -26.31 7.20 -21.21
N ASP A 307 -27.07 8.18 -21.74
CA ASP A 307 -27.12 9.58 -21.34
C ASP A 307 -25.82 10.39 -21.52
N PHE A 308 -24.82 9.83 -22.20
CA PHE A 308 -23.57 10.51 -22.53
C PHE A 308 -23.50 10.88 -24.01
N CYS A 309 -23.04 12.09 -24.28
CA CYS A 309 -22.63 12.52 -25.61
C CYS A 309 -21.12 12.33 -25.74
N HIS A 310 -20.67 11.60 -26.76
CA HIS A 310 -19.28 11.31 -27.04
C HIS A 310 -18.79 12.08 -28.27
N GLY A 311 -17.63 12.72 -28.12
CA GLY A 311 -16.88 13.32 -29.22
C GLY A 311 -15.59 12.56 -29.50
N GLN A 312 -15.21 12.46 -30.77
CA GLN A 312 -14.09 11.67 -31.24
C GLN A 312 -13.09 12.54 -32.00
N LEU A 313 -11.82 12.14 -31.95
CA LEU A 313 -10.70 12.78 -32.61
C LEU A 313 -9.78 11.71 -33.18
N ALA A 314 -9.19 11.97 -34.35
CA ALA A 314 -8.15 11.12 -34.92
C ALA A 314 -6.97 11.97 -35.37
N MET A 315 -5.76 11.53 -35.05
CA MET A 315 -4.54 12.18 -35.50
C MET A 315 -4.38 11.96 -37.01
N THR A 316 -4.17 13.03 -37.76
CA THR A 316 -3.95 13.02 -39.22
C THR A 316 -2.50 13.28 -39.60
N LEU A 317 -1.73 13.92 -38.71
CA LEU A 317 -0.31 14.19 -38.90
C LEU A 317 0.44 13.79 -37.64
N PHE A 318 1.49 12.99 -37.80
CA PHE A 318 2.37 12.58 -36.70
C PHE A 318 3.05 13.80 -36.06
N PRO A 319 3.36 13.78 -34.75
CA PRO A 319 4.05 14.89 -34.08
C PRO A 319 5.36 15.24 -34.80
N GLN A 320 5.52 16.50 -35.22
CA GLN A 320 6.76 16.97 -35.84
C GLN A 320 7.94 17.00 -34.86
N ARG A 321 7.64 17.13 -33.58
CA ARG A 321 8.58 17.02 -32.46
C ARG A 321 8.04 15.99 -31.48
N PRO A 322 8.37 14.70 -31.61
CA PRO A 322 7.85 13.68 -30.71
C PRO A 322 8.13 14.05 -29.25
N GLN A 323 7.07 14.09 -28.46
CA GLN A 323 7.08 14.41 -27.04
C GLN A 323 6.57 13.19 -26.27
N THR A 324 6.93 13.10 -25.00
CA THR A 324 6.51 11.96 -24.16
C THR A 324 5.04 12.08 -23.77
N PHE A 325 4.39 10.97 -23.42
CA PHE A 325 2.99 10.99 -22.99
C PHE A 325 2.71 11.86 -21.74
N PRO A 326 3.60 11.97 -20.74
CA PRO A 326 3.39 12.88 -19.61
C PRO A 326 3.21 14.34 -20.00
N GLU A 327 3.82 14.78 -21.10
CA GLU A 327 3.64 16.15 -21.61
C GLU A 327 2.22 16.35 -22.14
N LEU A 328 1.66 15.36 -22.85
CA LEU A 328 0.25 15.38 -23.24
C LEU A 328 -0.66 15.36 -22.00
N PHE A 329 -0.42 14.44 -21.07
CA PHE A 329 -1.25 14.28 -19.87
C PHE A 329 -1.28 15.56 -19.01
N ALA A 330 -0.14 16.24 -18.86
CA ALA A 330 -0.07 17.51 -18.14
C ALA A 330 -0.80 18.67 -18.84
N ASN A 331 -0.90 18.63 -20.17
CA ASN A 331 -1.55 19.66 -21.00
C ASN A 331 -3.07 19.47 -21.14
N VAL A 332 -3.60 18.30 -20.84
CA VAL A 332 -5.06 18.07 -20.82
C VAL A 332 -5.64 18.62 -19.52
N PRO A 333 -6.65 19.52 -19.56
CA PRO A 333 -7.30 20.02 -18.35
C PRO A 333 -7.86 18.88 -17.47
N ARG A 334 -7.57 18.95 -16.17
CA ARG A 334 -7.76 17.84 -15.22
C ARG A 334 -9.21 17.40 -14.99
N GLN A 335 -10.19 18.21 -15.40
CA GLN A 335 -11.63 17.94 -15.28
C GLN A 335 -12.22 17.26 -16.52
N ILE A 336 -11.42 17.05 -17.57
CA ILE A 336 -11.91 16.47 -18.81
C ILE A 336 -11.78 14.95 -18.71
N PRO A 337 -12.88 14.18 -18.78
CA PRO A 337 -12.80 12.75 -19.01
C PRO A 337 -12.37 12.48 -20.45
N TRP A 338 -11.39 11.62 -20.66
CA TRP A 338 -10.90 11.31 -21.99
C TRP A 338 -10.26 9.93 -22.07
N ARG A 339 -10.23 9.43 -23.30
CA ARG A 339 -9.59 8.18 -23.67
C ARG A 339 -8.77 8.37 -24.93
N VAL A 340 -7.65 7.67 -25.05
CA VAL A 340 -6.84 7.61 -26.27
C VAL A 340 -6.39 6.18 -26.53
N ARG A 341 -6.48 5.76 -27.80
CA ARG A 341 -6.01 4.47 -28.29
C ARG A 341 -4.86 4.68 -29.28
N PHE A 342 -3.82 3.89 -29.10
CA PHE A 342 -2.68 3.76 -30.00
C PHE A 342 -2.68 2.35 -30.58
N ASP A 343 -2.76 2.24 -31.91
CA ASP A 343 -2.61 0.94 -32.59
C ASP A 343 -1.27 0.86 -33.30
N LEU A 344 -0.45 -0.11 -32.92
CA LEU A 344 0.84 -0.42 -33.53
C LEU A 344 0.71 -1.72 -34.33
N MET A 345 1.00 -1.65 -35.62
CA MET A 345 0.93 -2.76 -36.55
C MET A 345 2.24 -2.90 -37.36
N PRO A 346 2.70 -4.13 -37.61
CA PRO A 346 3.87 -4.38 -38.47
C PRO A 346 3.58 -4.06 -39.95
N GLY A 347 4.62 -4.08 -40.78
CA GLY A 347 4.49 -3.96 -42.23
C GLY A 347 4.37 -2.53 -42.77
N GLY A 348 4.70 -1.51 -41.97
CA GLY A 348 4.72 -0.11 -42.42
C GLY A 348 5.68 0.11 -43.58
N ALA A 349 6.88 -0.50 -43.55
CA ALA A 349 7.84 -0.45 -44.64
C ALA A 349 7.32 -1.07 -45.95
N SER A 350 6.57 -2.17 -45.87
CA SER A 350 5.97 -2.80 -47.06
C SER A 350 4.97 -1.86 -47.75
N GLN A 351 4.09 -1.23 -46.97
CA GLN A 351 3.14 -0.24 -47.48
C GLN A 351 3.84 1.00 -48.06
N LEU A 352 4.91 1.46 -47.42
CA LEU A 352 5.74 2.56 -47.92
C LEU A 352 6.54 2.17 -49.16
N GLY A 353 6.98 0.92 -49.30
CA GLY A 353 7.71 0.41 -50.46
C GLY A 353 6.90 0.52 -51.74
N TYR A 354 5.60 0.18 -51.68
CA TYR A 354 4.67 0.39 -52.80
C TYR A 354 4.54 1.88 -53.17
N LYS A 355 4.40 2.76 -52.17
CA LYS A 355 4.37 4.21 -52.40
C LYS A 355 5.69 4.74 -52.95
N ASN A 356 6.82 4.24 -52.48
CA ASN A 356 8.15 4.60 -52.95
C ASN A 356 8.34 4.22 -54.42
N PHE A 357 7.87 3.05 -54.84
CA PHE A 357 7.91 2.64 -56.25
C PHE A 357 7.18 3.67 -57.13
N LEU A 358 5.96 4.07 -56.76
CA LEU A 358 5.21 5.11 -57.48
C LEU A 358 5.91 6.48 -57.43
N LEU A 359 6.43 6.87 -56.25
CA LEU A 359 7.14 8.15 -56.07
C LEU A 359 8.46 8.22 -56.83
N THR A 360 9.14 7.10 -57.08
CA THR A 360 10.42 7.06 -57.83
C THR A 360 10.23 7.55 -59.27
N PHE A 361 9.08 7.23 -59.89
CA PHE A 361 8.74 7.75 -61.22
C PHE A 361 8.31 9.22 -61.20
N LEU A 362 7.79 9.71 -60.06
CA LEU A 362 7.29 11.08 -59.89
C LEU A 362 8.32 12.05 -59.26
N ALA A 363 9.45 11.54 -58.75
CA ALA A 363 10.48 12.30 -58.03
C ALA A 363 11.21 13.35 -58.90
N ILE A 364 11.03 13.31 -60.23
CA ILE A 364 11.49 14.35 -61.16
C ILE A 364 10.75 15.68 -60.90
N ILE A 365 9.55 15.64 -60.31
CA ILE A 365 8.79 16.83 -59.90
C ILE A 365 9.39 17.38 -58.60
N PRO A 366 9.98 18.61 -58.59
CA PRO A 366 10.66 19.15 -57.42
C PRO A 366 9.80 19.20 -56.14
N ALA A 367 8.49 19.40 -56.29
CA ALA A 367 7.52 19.43 -55.19
C ALA A 367 7.28 18.07 -54.49
N LEU A 368 7.74 16.96 -55.09
CA LEU A 368 7.60 15.60 -54.56
C LEU A 368 8.92 15.00 -54.04
N ARG A 369 10.03 15.71 -54.21
CA ARG A 369 11.37 15.24 -53.84
C ARG A 369 11.53 15.05 -52.33
N GLN A 370 10.98 15.96 -51.53
CA GLN A 370 11.06 15.90 -50.07
C GLN A 370 10.29 14.69 -49.50
N GLN A 371 9.16 14.35 -50.11
CA GLN A 371 8.34 13.19 -49.77
C GLN A 371 9.07 11.90 -50.13
N TYR A 372 9.70 11.85 -51.31
CA TYR A 372 10.56 10.73 -51.70
C TYR A 372 11.74 10.53 -50.72
N GLU A 373 12.44 11.60 -50.37
CA GLU A 373 13.57 11.55 -49.42
C GLU A 373 13.13 11.08 -48.02
N SER A 374 11.94 11.50 -47.55
CA SER A 374 11.37 11.07 -46.27
C SER A 374 11.00 9.58 -46.27
N VAL A 375 10.39 9.08 -47.36
CA VAL A 375 10.08 7.65 -47.51
C VAL A 375 11.36 6.82 -47.59
N GLN A 376 12.37 7.29 -48.32
CA GLN A 376 13.69 6.65 -48.38
C GLN A 376 14.39 6.60 -47.01
N TRP A 377 14.27 7.66 -46.21
CA TRP A 377 14.80 7.67 -44.85
C TRP A 377 14.15 6.59 -43.97
N LEU A 378 12.81 6.46 -44.00
CA LEU A 378 12.08 5.42 -43.28
C LEU A 378 12.49 4.01 -43.74
N LEU A 379 12.54 3.76 -45.06
CA LEU A 379 12.95 2.45 -45.61
C LEU A 379 14.40 2.09 -45.26
N LYS A 380 15.30 3.07 -45.11
CA LYS A 380 16.67 2.83 -44.62
C LYS A 380 16.69 2.50 -43.13
N ARG A 381 15.84 3.16 -42.33
CA ARG A 381 15.75 2.98 -40.88
C ARG A 381 15.15 1.61 -40.50
N ASP A 382 14.19 1.13 -41.29
CA ASP A 382 13.55 -0.19 -41.15
C ASP A 382 14.53 -1.36 -40.98
N LYS A 383 15.73 -1.25 -41.57
CA LYS A 383 16.78 -2.27 -41.46
C LYS A 383 17.26 -2.50 -40.02
N LYS A 384 17.18 -1.47 -39.16
CA LYS A 384 17.63 -1.50 -37.76
C LYS A 384 16.46 -1.41 -36.79
N ASP A 385 15.49 -0.54 -37.08
CA ASP A 385 14.33 -0.24 -36.25
C ASP A 385 13.08 -0.36 -37.14
N PRO A 386 12.24 -1.40 -36.97
CA PRO A 386 11.12 -1.68 -37.87
C PRO A 386 10.19 -0.49 -38.02
N VAL A 387 9.79 -0.19 -39.26
CA VAL A 387 8.79 0.84 -39.53
C VAL A 387 7.40 0.25 -39.35
N VAL A 388 6.72 0.71 -38.32
CA VAL A 388 5.35 0.31 -37.98
C VAL A 388 4.32 1.23 -38.62
N SER A 389 3.11 0.71 -38.81
CA SER A 389 1.93 1.52 -39.03
C SER A 389 1.30 1.86 -37.68
N LEU A 390 1.12 3.15 -37.43
CA LEU A 390 0.56 3.70 -36.20
C LEU A 390 -0.77 4.40 -36.50
N SER A 391 -1.78 4.19 -35.66
CA SER A 391 -2.97 5.05 -35.63
C SER A 391 -3.23 5.55 -34.21
N VAL A 392 -3.69 6.80 -34.07
CA VAL A 392 -4.00 7.42 -32.79
C VAL A 392 -5.41 8.01 -32.83
N THR A 393 -6.31 7.49 -32.00
CA THR A 393 -7.70 7.94 -31.88
C THR A 393 -7.98 8.33 -30.43
N ALA A 394 -8.78 9.36 -30.22
CA ALA A 394 -9.13 9.84 -28.89
C ALA A 394 -10.62 10.15 -28.80
N SER A 395 -11.18 10.06 -27.58
CA SER A 395 -12.56 10.43 -27.31
C SER A 395 -12.67 11.14 -25.96
N THR A 396 -13.67 12.01 -25.84
CA THR A 396 -14.12 12.63 -24.58
C THR A 396 -15.64 12.59 -24.53
N TRP A 397 -16.20 12.64 -23.34
CA TRP A 397 -17.64 12.51 -23.12
C TRP A 397 -18.13 13.49 -22.06
N HIS A 398 -19.43 13.78 -22.10
CA HIS A 398 -20.15 14.48 -21.03
C HIS A 398 -21.66 14.32 -21.25
N ARG A 399 -22.48 14.37 -20.18
CA ARG A 399 -23.94 14.32 -20.27
C ARG A 399 -24.54 15.57 -20.95
N ASP A 400 -24.08 16.74 -20.53
CA ASP A 400 -24.39 17.99 -21.22
C ASP A 400 -23.54 18.16 -22.49
N LYS A 401 -24.23 18.25 -23.63
CA LYS A 401 -23.65 18.42 -24.97
C LYS A 401 -22.82 19.69 -25.13
N LYS A 402 -23.20 20.80 -24.47
CA LYS A 402 -22.42 22.05 -24.54
C LYS A 402 -21.05 21.86 -23.89
N THR A 403 -21.03 21.23 -22.73
CA THR A 403 -19.80 20.88 -22.01
C THR A 403 -18.98 19.83 -22.77
N MET A 404 -19.61 18.82 -23.38
CA MET A 404 -18.92 17.86 -24.26
C MET A 404 -18.18 18.59 -25.40
N LYS A 405 -18.85 19.50 -26.12
CA LYS A 405 -18.22 20.27 -27.22
C LYS A 405 -17.03 21.10 -26.73
N ARG A 406 -17.14 21.68 -25.53
CA ARG A 406 -16.03 22.41 -24.88
C ARG A 406 -14.87 21.46 -24.57
N ASN A 407 -15.15 20.31 -23.97
CA ASN A 407 -14.17 19.29 -23.62
C ASN A 407 -13.44 18.79 -24.88
N LEU A 408 -14.17 18.51 -25.96
CA LEU A 408 -13.61 18.09 -27.25
C LEU A 408 -12.69 19.15 -27.85
N THR A 409 -13.08 20.43 -27.75
CA THR A 409 -12.24 21.55 -28.23
C THR A 409 -10.94 21.66 -27.43
N LEU A 410 -11.01 21.50 -26.11
CA LEU A 410 -9.84 21.55 -25.23
C LEU A 410 -8.92 20.35 -25.48
N LEU A 411 -9.47 19.13 -25.57
CA LEU A 411 -8.71 17.92 -25.89
C LEU A 411 -8.04 18.04 -27.26
N LYS A 412 -8.75 18.55 -28.28
CA LYS A 412 -8.18 18.81 -29.61
C LYS A 412 -6.99 19.76 -29.53
N LYS A 413 -7.09 20.86 -28.78
CA LYS A 413 -5.99 21.81 -28.59
C LYS A 413 -4.80 21.16 -27.88
N SER A 414 -5.04 20.38 -26.83
CA SER A 414 -3.98 19.66 -26.11
C SER A 414 -3.26 18.65 -27.00
N LEU A 415 -3.99 17.89 -27.81
CA LEU A 415 -3.41 16.98 -28.80
C LEU A 415 -2.61 17.75 -29.87
N GLN A 416 -3.16 18.80 -30.47
CA GLN A 416 -2.43 19.62 -31.46
C GLN A 416 -1.14 20.23 -30.90
N GLY A 417 -1.14 20.59 -29.62
CA GLY A 417 0.02 21.08 -28.89
C GLY A 417 1.06 20.01 -28.54
N TRP A 418 0.72 18.71 -28.64
CA TRP A 418 1.62 17.60 -28.37
C TRP A 418 2.54 17.36 -29.56
N GLY A 419 3.70 18.03 -29.52
CA GLY A 419 4.73 17.90 -30.54
C GLY A 419 4.36 18.47 -31.91
N ILE A 420 3.38 19.37 -31.99
CA ILE A 420 2.85 19.98 -33.23
C ILE A 420 2.27 18.90 -34.16
N CYS A 421 1.04 18.48 -33.88
CA CYS A 421 0.32 17.49 -34.69
C CYS A 421 -0.98 18.08 -35.29
N ASN A 422 -1.55 17.39 -36.29
CA ASN A 422 -2.89 17.72 -36.82
C ASN A 422 -3.89 16.65 -36.41
N VAL A 423 -5.11 17.09 -36.07
CA VAL A 423 -6.19 16.24 -35.58
C VAL A 423 -7.50 16.62 -36.28
N THR A 424 -8.22 15.60 -36.74
CA THR A 424 -9.58 15.74 -37.30
C THR A 424 -10.63 15.27 -36.30
N GLY A 425 -11.81 15.89 -36.35
CA GLY A 425 -13.03 15.42 -35.66
C GLY A 425 -14.16 15.12 -36.64
N THR A 426 -13.83 15.03 -37.94
CA THR A 426 -14.81 14.77 -39.01
C THR A 426 -14.62 13.35 -39.49
N PHE A 427 -15.68 12.55 -39.41
CA PHE A 427 -15.72 11.14 -39.76
C PHE A 427 -16.92 10.86 -40.66
N GLY A 428 -16.77 9.91 -41.60
CA GLY A 428 -17.90 9.45 -42.41
C GLY A 428 -18.91 8.63 -41.61
N ASP A 429 -18.41 7.81 -40.68
CA ASP A 429 -19.19 7.02 -39.74
C ASP A 429 -18.76 7.36 -38.29
N PRO A 430 -19.58 8.12 -37.54
CA PRO A 430 -19.23 8.52 -36.17
C PRO A 430 -19.24 7.35 -35.18
N VAL A 431 -20.09 6.34 -35.39
CA VAL A 431 -20.17 5.15 -34.51
C VAL A 431 -18.90 4.32 -34.66
N ARG A 432 -18.45 4.09 -35.90
CA ARG A 432 -17.16 3.41 -36.16
C ARG A 432 -15.97 4.16 -35.56
N ALA A 433 -15.96 5.49 -35.72
CA ALA A 433 -14.91 6.33 -35.15
C ALA A 433 -14.88 6.22 -33.62
N TRP A 434 -16.04 6.17 -32.97
CA TRP A 434 -16.13 5.98 -31.52
C TRP A 434 -15.69 4.58 -31.09
N VAL A 435 -16.21 3.52 -31.72
CA VAL A 435 -15.83 2.13 -31.42
C VAL A 435 -14.33 1.90 -31.62
N SER A 436 -13.71 2.57 -32.60
CA SER A 436 -12.26 2.52 -32.80
C SER A 436 -11.46 3.08 -31.62
N THR A 437 -12.07 3.78 -30.66
CA THR A 437 -11.41 4.23 -29.43
C THR A 437 -11.60 3.29 -28.25
N LEU A 438 -12.53 2.32 -28.31
CA LEU A 438 -12.82 1.37 -27.23
C LEU A 438 -11.71 0.31 -27.11
N PRO A 439 -11.43 -0.20 -25.89
CA PRO A 439 -10.52 -1.33 -25.70
C PRO A 439 -11.15 -2.62 -26.25
N ALA A 440 -10.37 -3.42 -26.98
CA ALA A 440 -10.70 -4.76 -27.49
C ALA A 440 -11.94 -4.91 -28.40
N ALA A 441 -12.85 -3.95 -28.44
CA ALA A 441 -14.15 -4.06 -29.13
C ALA A 441 -14.01 -4.21 -30.65
N SER A 442 -12.91 -3.74 -31.24
CA SER A 442 -12.66 -3.85 -32.68
C SER A 442 -11.17 -3.97 -33.01
N SER A 443 -10.83 -4.94 -33.85
CA SER A 443 -9.54 -5.07 -34.52
C SER A 443 -9.27 -3.95 -35.54
N TYR A 444 -10.30 -3.21 -35.96
CA TYR A 444 -10.13 -2.09 -36.89
C TYR A 444 -9.33 -0.95 -36.25
N SER A 445 -8.40 -0.36 -37.01
CA SER A 445 -7.55 0.75 -36.56
C SER A 445 -8.18 2.11 -36.87
N GLY A 446 -7.61 3.18 -36.32
CA GLY A 446 -8.03 4.54 -36.65
C GLY A 446 -7.99 4.85 -38.15
N PRO A 447 -8.80 5.81 -38.63
CA PRO A 447 -9.00 6.07 -40.06
C PRO A 447 -7.75 6.59 -40.78
N ASN A 448 -6.76 7.11 -40.05
CA ASN A 448 -5.53 7.64 -40.62
C ASN A 448 -4.34 6.83 -40.12
N LEU A 449 -3.66 6.17 -41.06
CA LEU A 449 -2.42 5.44 -40.78
C LEU A 449 -1.21 6.34 -40.95
N MET A 450 -0.37 6.36 -39.93
CA MET A 450 0.92 7.03 -39.90
C MET A 450 2.03 5.97 -39.94
N PHE A 451 3.23 6.36 -40.38
CA PHE A 451 4.38 5.45 -40.44
C PHE A 451 5.48 6.02 -39.57
N SER A 452 5.99 5.22 -38.66
CA SER A 452 6.99 5.63 -37.67
C SER A 452 7.91 4.45 -37.35
N PRO A 453 9.20 4.68 -37.03
CA PRO A 453 10.04 3.65 -36.41
C PRO A 453 9.40 3.16 -35.10
N LEU A 454 9.56 1.87 -34.76
CA LEU A 454 8.97 1.27 -33.58
C LEU A 454 9.40 2.00 -32.30
N THR A 455 10.67 2.38 -32.20
CA THR A 455 11.21 3.14 -31.06
C THR A 455 10.45 4.45 -30.82
N ASP A 456 10.18 5.21 -31.89
CA ASP A 456 9.49 6.50 -31.81
C ASP A 456 8.01 6.31 -31.46
N ALA A 457 7.38 5.22 -31.94
CA ALA A 457 6.01 4.88 -31.57
C ALA A 457 5.90 4.51 -30.08
N LEU A 458 6.82 3.69 -29.55
CA LEU A 458 6.84 3.30 -28.14
C LEU A 458 7.07 4.48 -27.19
N ARG A 459 7.85 5.49 -27.62
CA ARG A 459 8.09 6.73 -26.87
C ARG A 459 6.80 7.52 -26.57
N LEU A 460 5.78 7.39 -27.43
CA LEU A 460 4.50 8.10 -27.28
C LEU A 460 3.53 7.42 -26.31
N LEU A 461 3.81 6.18 -25.91
CA LEU A 461 2.86 5.34 -25.18
C LEU A 461 2.78 5.70 -23.68
N PRO A 462 1.61 5.52 -23.05
CA PRO A 462 1.36 5.81 -21.63
C PRO A 462 1.89 4.72 -20.67
N LEU A 463 3.14 4.28 -20.82
CA LEU A 463 3.70 3.14 -20.08
C LEU A 463 4.25 3.53 -18.69
N GLN A 464 4.57 4.81 -18.50
CA GLN A 464 5.24 5.35 -17.31
C GLN A 464 4.33 5.67 -16.11
N GLN A 465 3.03 5.37 -16.18
CA GLN A 465 2.10 5.74 -15.12
C GLN A 465 2.48 5.10 -13.78
N PRO A 466 2.29 5.76 -12.62
CA PRO A 466 2.67 5.16 -11.34
C PRO A 466 1.83 3.91 -11.01
N CYS A 467 2.46 2.92 -10.37
CA CYS A 467 1.81 1.68 -9.96
C CYS A 467 2.00 1.40 -8.47
N SER A 468 0.91 1.04 -7.78
CA SER A 468 1.04 0.35 -6.49
C SER A 468 1.38 -1.13 -6.71
N PRO A 469 2.33 -1.71 -5.97
CA PRO A 469 2.60 -3.15 -6.03
C PRO A 469 1.46 -3.98 -5.40
N TRP A 470 0.57 -3.34 -4.63
CA TRP A 470 -0.57 -3.94 -3.97
C TRP A 470 -1.86 -3.71 -4.76
N SER A 471 -2.63 -4.78 -4.96
CA SER A 471 -3.99 -4.71 -5.54
C SER A 471 -5.04 -4.30 -4.51
N GLU A 472 -4.81 -4.61 -3.23
CA GLU A 472 -5.66 -4.29 -2.09
C GLU A 472 -4.81 -3.81 -0.92
N GLY A 473 -5.39 -2.97 -0.06
CA GLY A 473 -4.70 -2.44 1.10
C GLY A 473 -5.61 -1.62 2.01
N ASN A 474 -5.05 -1.18 3.13
CA ASN A 474 -5.74 -0.45 4.19
C ASN A 474 -5.37 1.04 4.24
N VAL A 475 -4.35 1.46 3.50
CA VAL A 475 -3.94 2.85 3.35
C VAL A 475 -4.11 3.26 1.89
N ILE A 476 -4.71 4.43 1.66
CA ILE A 476 -4.95 4.96 0.32
C ILE A 476 -4.38 6.36 0.25
N TYR A 477 -3.46 6.56 -0.69
CA TYR A 477 -2.89 7.85 -1.05
C TYR A 477 -3.23 8.19 -2.50
N LEU A 478 -2.89 9.41 -2.92
CA LEU A 478 -3.02 9.83 -4.32
C LEU A 478 -1.64 10.08 -4.91
N THR A 479 -1.43 9.73 -6.17
CA THR A 479 -0.27 10.21 -6.91
C THR A 479 -0.47 11.70 -7.26
N PRO A 480 0.60 12.47 -7.57
CA PRO A 480 0.46 13.80 -8.14
C PRO A 480 -0.42 13.84 -9.40
N GLY A 481 -0.48 12.72 -10.14
CA GLY A 481 -1.33 12.49 -11.32
C GLY A 481 -2.78 12.11 -11.01
N ARG A 482 -3.23 12.16 -9.74
CA ARG A 482 -4.60 11.87 -9.29
C ARG A 482 -5.03 10.40 -9.33
N LYS A 483 -4.12 9.50 -9.60
CA LYS A 483 -4.36 8.06 -9.52
C LYS A 483 -4.36 7.61 -8.06
N PRO A 484 -5.31 6.76 -7.63
CA PRO A 484 -5.24 6.15 -6.31
C PRO A 484 -3.99 5.26 -6.18
N PHE A 485 -3.37 5.29 -5.01
CA PHE A 485 -2.21 4.49 -4.67
C PHE A 485 -2.48 3.77 -3.35
N VAL A 486 -2.75 2.47 -3.45
CA VAL A 486 -3.12 1.63 -2.31
C VAL A 486 -1.86 1.06 -1.66
N ILE A 487 -1.82 0.96 -0.33
CA ILE A 487 -0.74 0.32 0.43
C ILE A 487 -1.35 -0.64 1.44
N LYS A 488 -0.79 -1.85 1.52
CA LYS A 488 -1.11 -2.84 2.55
C LYS A 488 -0.01 -2.84 3.60
N LEU A 489 -0.31 -2.38 4.81
CA LEU A 489 0.61 -2.41 5.94
C LEU A 489 0.88 -3.86 6.37
N ALA A 490 2.13 -4.18 6.74
CA ALA A 490 2.56 -5.54 7.09
C ALA A 490 2.24 -6.59 6.01
N SER A 491 2.53 -6.25 4.74
CA SER A 491 2.18 -7.11 3.60
C SER A 491 3.17 -8.24 3.34
N ALA A 492 2.63 -9.41 2.97
CA ALA A 492 3.37 -10.55 2.45
C ALA A 492 4.25 -10.27 1.21
N LEU A 493 4.05 -9.15 0.52
CA LEU A 493 4.92 -8.73 -0.58
C LEU A 493 6.27 -8.16 -0.10
N GLN A 494 6.41 -7.86 1.18
CA GLN A 494 7.65 -7.36 1.77
C GLN A 494 8.35 -8.48 2.55
N GLU A 495 9.69 -8.51 2.46
CA GLU A 495 10.49 -9.50 3.19
C GLU A 495 10.57 -9.23 4.69
N LYS A 496 10.49 -7.96 5.11
CA LYS A 496 10.50 -7.52 6.50
C LYS A 496 9.55 -6.35 6.68
N HIS A 497 9.21 -6.03 7.92
CA HIS A 497 8.25 -4.97 8.24
C HIS A 497 8.87 -3.78 8.99
N THR A 498 10.15 -3.50 8.71
CA THR A 498 10.84 -2.30 9.19
C THR A 498 10.53 -1.09 8.30
N GLU A 499 9.97 -0.04 8.91
CA GLU A 499 9.59 1.20 8.25
C GLU A 499 10.30 2.41 8.88
N LEU A 500 10.76 3.34 8.05
CA LEU A 500 11.37 4.59 8.48
C LEU A 500 10.52 5.77 8.03
N VAL A 501 10.17 6.67 8.95
CA VAL A 501 9.44 7.90 8.63
C VAL A 501 10.33 9.10 8.92
N MET A 502 10.44 10.00 7.95
CA MET A 502 11.40 11.11 8.00
C MET A 502 10.70 12.42 7.65
N GLY A 503 10.81 13.40 8.53
CA GLY A 503 10.34 14.74 8.23
C GLY A 503 10.62 15.75 9.35
N PRO A 504 11.03 16.98 9.02
CA PRO A 504 11.18 18.04 10.00
C PRO A 504 9.83 18.41 10.64
N PRO A 505 9.83 19.09 11.81
CA PRO A 505 8.60 19.60 12.44
C PRO A 505 7.71 20.38 11.46
N GLY A 506 6.39 20.19 11.55
CA GLY A 506 5.42 20.83 10.66
C GLY A 506 5.30 20.24 9.25
N SER A 507 6.11 19.22 8.91
CA SER A 507 6.05 18.57 7.58
C SER A 507 4.83 17.67 7.37
N GLY A 508 4.07 17.34 8.43
CA GLY A 508 2.95 16.38 8.38
C GLY A 508 3.31 14.95 8.81
N LYS A 509 4.54 14.70 9.27
CA LYS A 509 5.03 13.40 9.79
C LYS A 509 4.06 12.74 10.77
N SER A 510 3.70 13.46 11.83
CA SER A 510 2.81 12.98 12.91
C SER A 510 1.42 12.58 12.41
N VAL A 511 0.85 13.36 11.49
CA VAL A 511 -0.46 13.07 10.89
C VAL A 511 -0.38 11.80 10.04
N LEU A 512 0.68 11.64 9.25
CA LEU A 512 0.91 10.45 8.44
C LEU A 512 1.03 9.18 9.30
N CYS A 513 1.82 9.23 10.39
CA CYS A 513 1.97 8.11 11.31
C CYS A 513 0.63 7.73 11.95
N ASN A 514 -0.09 8.69 12.53
CA ASN A 514 -1.35 8.42 13.23
C ASN A 514 -2.48 7.94 12.30
N SER A 515 -2.59 8.50 11.09
CA SER A 515 -3.54 8.03 10.08
C SER A 515 -3.22 6.60 9.60
N SER A 516 -1.93 6.25 9.52
CA SER A 516 -1.46 4.88 9.26
C SER A 516 -1.77 3.94 10.43
N HIS A 517 -1.64 4.40 11.69
CA HIS A 517 -2.03 3.62 12.88
C HIS A 517 -3.53 3.31 12.90
N LEU A 518 -4.40 4.27 12.56
CA LEU A 518 -5.85 4.01 12.41
C LEU A 518 -6.14 2.97 11.33
N SER A 519 -5.42 3.05 10.23
CA SER A 519 -5.56 2.11 9.11
C SER A 519 -5.02 0.71 9.49
N PHE A 520 -4.01 0.63 10.35
CA PHE A 520 -3.44 -0.63 10.84
C PHE A 520 -4.43 -1.44 11.69
N LEU A 521 -5.42 -0.80 12.33
CA LEU A 521 -6.46 -1.50 13.10
C LEU A 521 -7.15 -2.59 12.26
N THR A 522 -7.33 -2.37 10.96
CA THR A 522 -8.03 -3.31 10.07
C THR A 522 -7.18 -4.49 9.62
N ASN A 523 -5.95 -4.63 10.11
CA ASN A 523 -5.12 -5.81 9.84
C ASN A 523 -5.48 -7.01 10.72
N SER A 524 -6.32 -6.81 11.73
CA SER A 524 -6.90 -7.88 12.55
C SER A 524 -8.38 -8.07 12.22
N ASN A 525 -8.85 -9.32 12.25
CA ASN A 525 -10.22 -9.69 11.90
C ASN A 525 -11.09 -10.03 13.13
N THR A 526 -10.48 -10.29 14.28
CA THR A 526 -11.13 -10.85 15.48
C THR A 526 -11.20 -9.86 16.64
N ASP A 527 -10.11 -9.15 16.90
CA ASP A 527 -10.00 -8.18 18.00
C ASP A 527 -8.99 -7.08 17.62
N LEU A 528 -8.85 -6.03 18.44
CA LEU A 528 -7.84 -5.01 18.20
C LEU A 528 -6.44 -5.63 18.11
N PRO A 529 -5.62 -5.22 17.13
CA PRO A 529 -4.26 -5.72 17.02
C PRO A 529 -3.41 -5.24 18.19
N PHE A 530 -2.33 -5.97 18.46
CA PHE A 530 -1.35 -5.55 19.46
C PHE A 530 -0.51 -4.38 18.94
N MET A 531 -0.52 -3.26 19.66
CA MET A 531 0.19 -2.04 19.26
C MET A 531 0.89 -1.41 20.46
N LEU A 532 2.17 -1.09 20.29
CA LEU A 532 2.96 -0.33 21.24
C LEU A 532 3.46 0.95 20.56
N LEU A 533 3.02 2.11 21.05
CA LEU A 533 3.43 3.41 20.56
C LEU A 533 4.26 4.14 21.63
N ILE A 534 5.55 4.33 21.39
CA ILE A 534 6.46 5.07 22.25
C ILE A 534 6.68 6.45 21.64
N ASP A 535 6.31 7.48 22.38
CA ASP A 535 6.28 8.85 21.88
C ASP A 535 7.04 9.79 22.83
N LYS A 536 7.79 10.74 22.27
CA LYS A 536 8.40 11.85 23.02
C LYS A 536 7.59 13.10 22.71
N GLY A 537 6.42 13.19 23.34
CA GLY A 537 5.42 14.23 23.09
C GLY A 537 4.00 13.65 23.07
N TYR A 538 3.03 14.50 22.71
CA TYR A 538 1.62 14.11 22.70
C TYR A 538 1.14 13.63 21.31
N THR A 539 2.03 13.30 20.38
CA THR A 539 1.69 12.91 19.00
C THR A 539 0.70 11.74 18.95
N ALA A 540 0.95 10.66 19.68
CA ALA A 540 0.09 9.47 19.68
C ALA A 540 -1.21 9.65 20.50
N GLN A 541 -1.37 10.75 21.24
CA GLN A 541 -2.58 10.99 22.05
C GLN A 541 -3.83 11.22 21.20
N GLY A 542 -3.71 11.83 20.02
CA GLY A 542 -4.84 11.96 19.09
C GLY A 542 -5.39 10.60 18.66
N PHE A 543 -4.48 9.64 18.41
CA PHE A 543 -4.84 8.24 18.11
C PHE A 543 -5.45 7.53 19.34
N HIS A 544 -4.94 7.76 20.55
CA HIS A 544 -5.55 7.25 21.77
C HIS A 544 -7.02 7.70 21.89
N ASP A 545 -7.24 9.01 21.88
CA ASP A 545 -8.53 9.62 22.17
C ASP A 545 -9.60 9.11 21.17
N ILE A 546 -9.27 9.04 19.88
CA ILE A 546 -10.22 8.60 18.84
C ILE A 546 -10.57 7.11 18.96
N VAL A 547 -9.61 6.23 19.28
CA VAL A 547 -9.87 4.80 19.44
C VAL A 547 -10.65 4.56 20.73
N TYR A 548 -10.27 5.21 21.83
CA TYR A 548 -10.96 5.12 23.12
C TYR A 548 -12.42 5.60 23.04
N ASP A 549 -12.68 6.66 22.26
CA ASP A 549 -14.03 7.17 22.04
C ASP A 549 -14.86 6.30 21.10
N ALA A 550 -14.22 5.63 20.12
CA ALA A 550 -14.88 4.74 19.17
C ALA A 550 -15.20 3.35 19.75
N LEU A 551 -14.54 2.96 20.85
CA LEU A 551 -14.75 1.66 21.49
C LEU A 551 -16.03 1.61 22.35
N PRO A 552 -16.72 0.45 22.37
CA PRO A 552 -17.77 0.17 23.35
C PRO A 552 -17.27 0.33 24.79
N LYS A 553 -18.16 0.70 25.72
CA LYS A 553 -17.80 1.01 27.12
C LYS A 553 -17.03 -0.11 27.82
N ASP A 554 -17.44 -1.35 27.57
CA ASP A 554 -16.84 -2.58 28.09
C ASP A 554 -15.48 -2.90 27.46
N ALA A 555 -15.19 -2.42 26.25
CA ALA A 555 -13.93 -2.65 25.54
C ALA A 555 -12.87 -1.54 25.75
N LYS A 556 -13.21 -0.46 26.45
CA LYS A 556 -12.29 0.69 26.65
C LYS A 556 -10.99 0.35 27.38
N HIS A 557 -10.97 -0.71 28.18
CA HIS A 557 -9.76 -1.20 28.86
C HIS A 557 -8.71 -1.80 27.90
N LYS A 558 -9.10 -2.11 26.66
CA LYS A 558 -8.20 -2.67 25.63
C LYS A 558 -7.19 -1.67 25.10
N ILE A 559 -7.36 -0.37 25.38
CA ILE A 559 -6.40 0.68 25.05
C ILE A 559 -5.99 1.43 26.31
N ALA A 560 -4.69 1.67 26.47
CA ALA A 560 -4.14 2.42 27.59
C ALA A 560 -3.12 3.45 27.13
N SER A 561 -3.09 4.60 27.80
CA SER A 561 -2.04 5.60 27.65
C SER A 561 -1.45 5.97 29.00
N ILE A 562 -0.12 6.03 29.08
CA ILE A 562 0.62 6.45 30.26
C ILE A 562 1.61 7.56 29.90
N VAL A 563 1.69 8.56 30.77
CA VAL A 563 2.78 9.53 30.76
C VAL A 563 3.81 9.09 31.78
N LEU A 564 4.94 8.61 31.29
CA LEU A 564 5.98 8.02 32.12
C LEU A 564 6.62 9.10 33.01
N LYS A 565 6.99 8.71 34.23
CA LYS A 565 7.58 9.59 35.24
C LYS A 565 8.61 8.78 35.98
N ASN A 566 9.75 9.40 36.28
CA ASN A 566 10.84 8.74 36.97
C ASN A 566 10.57 8.69 38.48
N THR A 567 9.61 7.85 38.89
CA THR A 567 9.11 7.75 40.27
C THR A 567 8.84 6.29 40.60
N ALA A 568 8.79 5.96 41.89
CA ALA A 568 8.49 4.61 42.36
C ALA A 568 7.08 4.12 41.98
N GLU A 569 6.11 5.02 41.75
CA GLU A 569 4.75 4.66 41.31
C GLU A 569 4.75 4.02 39.91
N HIS A 570 5.60 4.51 39.02
CA HIS A 570 5.78 3.95 37.68
C HIS A 570 6.86 2.88 37.62
N CYS A 571 7.18 2.27 38.78
CA CYS A 571 8.20 1.25 38.85
C CYS A 571 7.74 -0.05 38.17
N ARG A 572 8.57 -0.57 37.27
CA ARG A 572 8.51 -1.94 36.79
C ARG A 572 9.91 -2.52 36.90
N ASN A 573 10.04 -3.62 37.61
CA ASN A 573 11.30 -4.30 37.79
C ASN A 573 11.78 -4.86 36.44
N PRO A 574 12.99 -4.49 35.95
CA PRO A 574 13.53 -5.04 34.72
C PRO A 574 13.73 -6.56 34.74
N MET A 575 13.83 -7.16 35.93
CA MET A 575 13.99 -8.60 36.15
C MET A 575 12.65 -9.36 36.21
N ASP A 576 11.52 -8.69 35.93
CA ASP A 576 10.26 -9.41 35.78
C ASP A 576 10.33 -10.36 34.57
N ILE A 577 9.88 -11.59 34.79
CA ILE A 577 9.86 -12.70 33.82
C ILE A 577 8.42 -13.24 33.64
N GLN A 578 8.17 -14.02 32.59
CA GLN A 578 6.85 -14.64 32.36
C GLN A 578 6.33 -15.42 33.58
N LEU A 579 5.03 -15.31 33.87
CA LEU A 579 4.38 -15.97 35.00
C LEU A 579 4.64 -17.49 34.99
N GLY A 580 5.05 -18.05 36.12
CA GLY A 580 5.33 -19.48 36.27
C GLY A 580 6.81 -19.83 36.14
N LEU A 581 7.62 -18.98 35.51
CA LEU A 581 9.06 -19.17 35.43
C LEU A 581 9.78 -18.82 36.75
N LYS A 582 10.98 -19.36 36.91
CA LYS A 582 11.92 -19.00 38.00
C LYS A 582 13.23 -18.40 37.48
N THR A 583 13.50 -18.55 36.18
CA THR A 583 14.66 -18.02 35.47
C THR A 583 14.19 -17.40 34.15
N PRO A 584 14.89 -16.39 33.62
CA PRO A 584 14.46 -15.69 32.41
C PRO A 584 14.57 -16.57 31.16
N LEU A 585 13.72 -16.27 30.17
CA LEU A 585 13.89 -16.75 28.81
C LEU A 585 15.09 -16.07 28.13
N SER A 586 15.55 -16.63 27.01
CA SER A 586 16.66 -16.07 26.22
C SER A 586 16.44 -14.60 25.83
N THR A 587 15.23 -14.22 25.41
CA THR A 587 14.86 -12.85 25.02
C THR A 587 14.79 -11.91 26.22
N GLU A 588 14.20 -12.36 27.34
CA GLU A 588 14.14 -11.60 28.60
C GLU A 588 15.53 -11.35 29.16
N ARG A 589 16.39 -12.38 29.17
CA ARG A 589 17.79 -12.28 29.59
C ARG A 589 18.57 -11.30 28.71
N SER A 590 18.35 -11.36 27.39
CA SER A 590 19.00 -10.44 26.44
C SER A 590 18.56 -8.99 26.66
N TYR A 591 17.27 -8.76 26.93
CA TYR A 591 16.75 -7.45 27.31
C TYR A 591 17.42 -6.93 28.60
N ILE A 592 17.44 -7.74 29.66
CA ILE A 592 18.05 -7.37 30.94
C ILE A 592 19.53 -7.00 30.72
N LEU A 593 20.28 -7.84 30.01
CA LEU A 593 21.68 -7.61 29.73
C LEU A 593 21.91 -6.31 28.95
N ASN A 594 21.11 -6.03 27.93
CA ASN A 594 21.24 -4.81 27.12
C ASN A 594 20.88 -3.55 27.90
N LEU A 595 19.88 -3.63 28.79
CA LEU A 595 19.56 -2.55 29.71
C LEU A 595 20.73 -2.27 30.67
N LEU A 596 21.29 -3.31 31.29
CA LEU A 596 22.44 -3.15 32.21
C LEU A 596 23.69 -2.62 31.49
N LYS A 597 23.96 -3.08 30.26
CA LYS A 597 25.03 -2.51 29.42
C LYS A 597 24.80 -1.03 29.14
N SER A 598 23.56 -0.63 28.91
CA SER A 598 23.18 0.78 28.70
C SER A 598 23.39 1.62 29.96
N LEU A 599 23.10 1.07 31.16
CA LEU A 599 23.38 1.72 32.44
C LEU A 599 24.90 1.83 32.74
N CYS A 600 25.69 0.90 32.22
CA CYS A 600 27.14 0.87 32.36
C CYS A 600 27.89 1.56 31.20
N ALA A 601 27.19 2.22 30.27
CA ALA A 601 27.82 2.86 29.13
C ALA A 601 28.56 4.15 29.53
N ASP A 602 29.73 4.38 28.93
CA ASP A 602 30.39 5.67 28.99
C ASP A 602 29.63 6.67 28.10
N PRO A 603 29.15 7.82 28.62
CA PRO A 603 28.43 8.80 27.83
C PRO A 603 29.17 9.26 26.57
N VAL A 604 30.50 9.31 26.59
CA VAL A 604 31.30 9.82 25.47
C VAL A 604 31.35 8.80 24.33
N THR A 605 31.55 7.52 24.65
CA THR A 605 31.70 6.47 23.63
C THR A 605 30.38 5.79 23.29
N GLY A 606 29.36 5.91 24.16
CA GLY A 606 28.09 5.21 24.03
C GLY A 606 28.18 3.70 24.30
N LEU A 607 29.32 3.22 24.80
CA LEU A 607 29.60 1.80 25.04
C LEU A 607 30.15 1.61 26.47
N PRO A 608 29.89 0.46 27.10
CA PRO A 608 30.57 0.12 28.35
C PRO A 608 32.09 0.01 28.14
N PRO A 609 32.90 0.34 29.15
CA PRO A 609 34.34 0.10 29.09
C PRO A 609 34.60 -1.41 29.00
N ASP A 610 35.51 -1.82 28.10
CA ASP A 610 35.75 -3.23 27.77
C ASP A 610 34.44 -4.03 27.57
N PRO A 611 33.78 -3.86 26.41
CA PRO A 611 32.44 -4.42 26.17
C PRO A 611 32.32 -5.93 26.39
N THR A 612 33.39 -6.68 26.11
CA THR A 612 33.41 -8.15 26.24
C THR A 612 33.39 -8.56 27.71
N SER A 613 34.36 -8.06 28.49
CA SER A 613 34.45 -8.38 29.92
C SER A 613 33.25 -7.84 30.69
N CYS A 614 32.77 -6.65 30.36
CA CYS A 614 31.57 -6.07 30.97
C CYS A 614 30.33 -6.94 30.69
N ALA A 615 30.17 -7.45 29.46
CA ALA A 615 29.08 -8.36 29.12
C ALA A 615 29.14 -9.69 29.89
N ASP A 616 30.32 -10.28 30.08
CA ASP A 616 30.50 -11.51 30.86
C ASP A 616 30.15 -11.28 32.34
N ILE A 617 30.67 -10.20 32.94
CA ILE A 617 30.34 -9.82 34.33
C ILE A 617 28.83 -9.66 34.50
N LEU A 618 28.18 -8.85 33.64
CA LEU A 618 26.74 -8.60 33.72
C LEU A 618 25.92 -9.88 33.49
N GLY A 619 26.32 -10.75 32.56
CA GLY A 619 25.66 -12.03 32.32
C GLY A 619 25.69 -12.94 33.56
N ARG A 620 26.86 -13.10 34.18
CA ARG A 620 27.03 -13.96 35.36
C ARG A 620 26.23 -13.50 36.57
N ILE A 621 26.19 -12.19 36.83
CA ILE A 621 25.42 -11.67 37.98
C ILE A 621 23.92 -11.77 37.76
N ILE A 622 23.43 -11.67 36.52
CA ILE A 622 22.01 -11.95 36.19
C ILE A 622 21.70 -13.41 36.53
N ASP A 623 22.48 -14.34 35.98
CA ASP A 623 22.24 -15.77 36.16
C ASP A 623 22.38 -16.19 37.64
N GLY A 624 23.38 -15.62 38.34
CA GLY A 624 23.59 -15.81 39.78
C GLY A 624 22.43 -15.30 40.63
N ALA A 625 21.91 -14.10 40.34
CA ALA A 625 20.83 -13.51 41.12
C ALA A 625 19.51 -14.28 40.96
N PHE A 626 19.17 -14.74 39.74
CA PHE A 626 18.01 -15.59 39.54
C PHE A 626 18.16 -16.93 40.25
N LYS A 627 19.34 -17.57 40.17
CA LYS A 627 19.61 -18.81 40.91
C LYS A 627 19.49 -18.63 42.42
N GLU A 628 20.00 -17.52 42.95
CA GLU A 628 19.91 -17.19 44.37
C GLU A 628 18.45 -17.09 44.81
N LYS A 629 17.61 -16.33 44.09
CA LYS A 629 16.19 -16.15 44.45
C LYS A 629 15.28 -17.33 44.11
N ALA A 630 15.68 -18.20 43.18
CA ALA A 630 14.89 -19.35 42.77
C ALA A 630 15.16 -20.61 43.62
N GLU A 631 16.42 -20.83 44.01
CA GLU A 631 16.88 -22.12 44.58
C GLU A 631 17.56 -21.98 45.94
N ILE A 632 18.48 -21.02 46.10
CA ILE A 632 19.39 -20.98 47.26
C ILE A 632 18.75 -20.27 48.45
N ASN A 633 18.21 -19.08 48.23
CA ASN A 633 17.58 -18.24 49.23
C ASN A 633 16.33 -17.55 48.67
N PRO A 634 15.24 -18.31 48.44
CA PRO A 634 14.00 -17.74 47.92
C PRO A 634 13.39 -16.69 48.85
N SER A 635 12.82 -15.64 48.25
CA SER A 635 12.17 -14.56 48.99
C SER A 635 10.96 -15.09 49.77
N ARG A 636 10.99 -14.96 51.10
CA ARG A 636 9.88 -15.34 51.98
C ARG A 636 8.68 -14.42 51.79
N TYR A 637 7.49 -15.02 51.85
CA TYR A 637 6.23 -14.29 51.92
C TYR A 637 6.18 -13.45 53.20
N GLY A 638 5.67 -12.22 53.08
CA GLY A 638 5.45 -11.34 54.22
C GLY A 638 4.06 -10.74 54.13
N ALA A 639 3.20 -11.11 55.08
CA ALA A 639 1.84 -10.59 55.17
C ALA A 639 1.85 -9.05 55.30
N GLY A 640 0.93 -8.38 54.60
CA GLY A 640 0.80 -6.92 54.56
C GLY A 640 1.66 -6.23 53.51
N LEU A 641 2.57 -6.94 52.83
CA LEU A 641 3.40 -6.36 51.76
C LEU A 641 2.59 -6.09 50.48
N VAL A 642 1.68 -7.00 50.12
CA VAL A 642 0.83 -6.87 48.93
C VAL A 642 -0.61 -7.18 49.34
N PRO A 643 -1.39 -6.16 49.77
CA PRO A 643 -2.73 -6.35 50.32
C PRO A 643 -3.70 -7.09 49.39
N GLU A 644 -3.53 -7.01 48.07
CA GLU A 644 -4.33 -7.76 47.11
C GLU A 644 -4.03 -9.26 47.13
N VAL A 645 -2.78 -9.65 47.34
CA VAL A 645 -2.38 -11.06 47.51
C VAL A 645 -2.93 -11.58 48.83
N ASP A 646 -2.76 -10.84 49.92
CA ASP A 646 -3.26 -11.24 51.24
C ASP A 646 -4.78 -11.48 51.21
N ARG A 647 -5.52 -10.57 50.55
CA ARG A 647 -6.97 -10.71 50.37
C ARG A 647 -7.34 -11.91 49.53
N ALA A 648 -6.63 -12.17 48.44
CA ALA A 648 -6.89 -13.36 47.61
C ALA A 648 -6.58 -14.66 48.36
N LEU A 649 -5.55 -14.68 49.21
CA LEU A 649 -5.25 -15.83 50.07
C LEU A 649 -6.37 -16.11 51.09
N GLU A 650 -6.97 -15.05 51.65
CA GLU A 650 -8.14 -15.17 52.54
C GLU A 650 -9.39 -15.62 51.77
N GLU A 651 -9.75 -14.93 50.68
CA GLU A 651 -10.96 -15.19 49.88
C GLU A 651 -10.96 -16.57 49.21
N SER A 652 -9.79 -17.06 48.80
CA SER A 652 -9.63 -18.40 48.20
C SER A 652 -9.67 -19.52 49.24
N GLY A 653 -9.60 -19.19 50.53
CA GLY A 653 -9.48 -20.13 51.63
C GLY A 653 -8.08 -20.74 51.83
N ILE A 654 -7.10 -20.43 50.97
CA ILE A 654 -5.74 -20.98 51.04
C ILE A 654 -5.08 -20.68 52.39
N LEU A 655 -5.32 -19.49 52.96
CA LEU A 655 -4.71 -19.08 54.22
C LEU A 655 -5.01 -20.07 55.37
N HIS A 656 -6.20 -20.68 55.35
CA HIS A 656 -6.69 -21.63 56.35
C HIS A 656 -6.33 -23.08 56.05
N GLU A 657 -5.79 -23.38 54.85
CA GLU A 657 -5.36 -24.73 54.46
C GLU A 657 -4.01 -25.13 55.12
N TYR A 658 -3.24 -24.15 55.61
CA TYR A 658 -1.91 -24.33 56.18
C TYR A 658 -1.81 -23.76 57.61
N SER A 659 -0.92 -24.31 58.43
CA SER A 659 -0.73 -23.83 59.80
C SER A 659 0.03 -22.49 59.83
N PRO A 660 -0.14 -21.67 60.88
CA PRO A 660 0.62 -20.42 61.03
C PRO A 660 2.14 -20.60 60.92
N GLU A 661 2.68 -21.71 61.42
CA GLU A 661 4.12 -22.01 61.38
C GLU A 661 4.62 -22.26 59.95
N TRP A 662 3.79 -22.82 59.08
CA TRP A 662 4.15 -23.02 57.68
C TRP A 662 4.35 -21.68 56.97
N TRP A 663 3.45 -20.72 57.23
CA TRP A 663 3.48 -19.36 56.66
C TRP A 663 4.73 -18.55 57.04
N GLU A 664 5.40 -18.85 58.16
CA GLU A 664 6.68 -18.20 58.54
C GLU A 664 7.85 -18.56 57.60
N SER A 665 7.73 -19.70 56.92
CA SER A 665 8.72 -20.24 55.99
C SER A 665 8.30 -20.19 54.53
N ALA A 666 7.01 -19.93 54.27
CA ALA A 666 6.45 -19.87 52.93
C ALA A 666 7.16 -18.83 52.05
N THR A 667 7.32 -19.16 50.78
CA THR A 667 7.98 -18.32 49.78
C THR A 667 6.97 -17.66 48.85
N TRP A 668 7.35 -16.54 48.26
CA TRP A 668 6.50 -15.88 47.25
C TRP A 668 6.23 -16.76 46.02
N TYR A 669 7.13 -17.69 45.68
CA TYR A 669 6.90 -18.66 44.60
C TYR A 669 5.82 -19.68 44.96
N GLU A 670 5.78 -20.17 46.20
CA GLU A 670 4.70 -21.07 46.65
C GLU A 670 3.35 -20.35 46.70
N VAL A 671 3.32 -19.11 47.22
CA VAL A 671 2.11 -18.27 47.21
C VAL A 671 1.59 -18.02 45.80
N ARG A 672 2.49 -17.72 44.87
CA ARG A 672 2.16 -17.57 43.44
C ARG A 672 1.47 -18.83 42.90
N ASP A 673 2.08 -19.99 43.12
CA ASP A 673 1.60 -21.26 42.60
C ASP A 673 0.21 -21.61 43.17
N MET A 674 0.01 -21.42 44.47
CA MET A 674 -1.28 -21.66 45.15
C MET A 674 -2.40 -20.75 44.61
N LEU A 675 -2.12 -19.45 44.47
CA LEU A 675 -3.10 -18.48 43.94
C LEU A 675 -3.47 -18.80 42.49
N PHE A 676 -2.48 -19.18 41.68
CA PHE A 676 -2.71 -19.56 40.31
C PHE A 676 -3.63 -20.79 40.20
N ASP A 677 -3.41 -21.81 41.02
CA ASP A 677 -4.23 -23.04 41.05
C ASP A 677 -5.71 -22.77 41.42
N LYS A 678 -5.97 -21.69 42.17
CA LYS A 678 -7.34 -21.22 42.50
C LYS A 678 -7.91 -20.22 41.47
N GLY A 679 -7.18 -19.89 40.41
CA GLY A 679 -7.61 -18.99 39.34
C GLY A 679 -7.31 -17.50 39.55
N TYR A 680 -6.58 -17.12 40.60
CA TYR A 680 -6.20 -15.73 40.91
C TYR A 680 -4.94 -15.32 40.13
N VAL A 681 -5.04 -15.22 38.80
CA VAL A 681 -3.90 -14.99 37.90
C VAL A 681 -3.22 -13.63 38.13
N SER A 682 -4.00 -12.57 38.42
CA SER A 682 -3.44 -11.23 38.63
C SER A 682 -2.63 -11.17 39.92
N GLU A 683 -3.14 -11.78 40.99
CA GLU A 683 -2.52 -11.84 42.30
C GLU A 683 -1.31 -12.78 42.29
N ALA A 684 -1.39 -13.91 41.58
CA ALA A 684 -0.22 -14.76 41.30
C ALA A 684 0.89 -13.98 40.57
N THR A 685 0.56 -13.15 39.59
CA THR A 685 1.53 -12.28 38.90
C THR A 685 2.18 -11.29 39.88
N ARG A 686 1.40 -10.67 40.77
CA ARG A 686 1.92 -9.77 41.80
C ARG A 686 2.83 -10.50 42.79
N ALA A 687 2.48 -11.72 43.19
CA ALA A 687 3.32 -12.58 44.03
C ALA A 687 4.65 -12.90 43.33
N GLN A 688 4.63 -13.23 42.04
CA GLN A 688 5.86 -13.46 41.26
C GLN A 688 6.78 -12.23 41.24
N CYS A 689 6.22 -11.02 41.07
CA CYS A 689 7.01 -9.78 41.11
C CYS A 689 7.73 -9.56 42.46
N GLN A 690 7.26 -10.18 43.55
CA GLN A 690 7.96 -10.20 44.84
C GLN A 690 9.04 -11.28 44.94
N ALA A 691 8.92 -12.36 44.16
CA ALA A 691 9.84 -13.48 44.19
C ALA A 691 11.14 -13.21 43.41
N VAL A 692 11.04 -12.56 42.24
CA VAL A 692 12.17 -12.33 41.31
C VAL A 692 13.26 -11.41 41.88
N PRO A 693 14.50 -11.40 41.34
CA PRO A 693 15.56 -10.49 41.79
C PRO A 693 15.25 -9.01 41.50
N LEU A 694 15.96 -8.11 42.19
CA LEU A 694 16.02 -6.67 41.90
C LEU A 694 17.43 -6.27 41.46
N ILE A 695 17.59 -5.06 40.89
CA ILE A 695 18.92 -4.49 40.58
C ILE A 695 19.82 -4.47 41.83
N ASN A 696 19.24 -4.23 43.00
CA ASN A 696 19.98 -4.25 44.27
C ASN A 696 20.54 -5.64 44.61
N ASP A 697 19.87 -6.74 44.23
CA ASP A 697 20.39 -8.09 44.45
C ASP A 697 21.64 -8.37 43.58
N LEU A 698 21.74 -7.75 42.40
CA LEU A 698 22.92 -7.87 41.53
C LEU A 698 24.21 -7.33 42.18
N GLN A 699 24.09 -6.34 43.07
CA GLN A 699 25.22 -5.80 43.83
C GLN A 699 25.81 -6.86 44.77
N ASN A 700 24.97 -7.72 45.33
CA ASN A 700 25.43 -8.80 46.20
C ASN A 700 26.20 -9.85 45.40
N GLU A 701 25.73 -10.18 44.20
CA GLU A 701 26.39 -11.11 43.28
C GLU A 701 27.76 -10.62 42.84
N LEU A 702 27.92 -9.31 42.57
CA LEU A 702 29.21 -8.70 42.23
C LEU A 702 30.27 -8.88 43.32
N ASN A 703 29.87 -8.94 44.59
CA ASN A 703 30.76 -9.03 45.74
C ASN A 703 31.13 -10.47 46.14
N ARG A 704 30.65 -11.49 45.40
CA ARG A 704 31.03 -12.88 45.66
C ARG A 704 32.52 -13.09 45.41
N LYS A 705 33.15 -13.92 46.25
CA LYS A 705 34.57 -14.25 46.14
C LYS A 705 34.94 -14.83 44.76
N GLU A 706 34.07 -15.68 44.21
CA GLU A 706 34.25 -16.26 42.87
C GLU A 706 34.34 -15.21 41.75
N MET A 707 33.54 -14.14 41.84
CA MET A 707 33.60 -13.02 40.89
C MET A 707 34.91 -12.23 41.04
N ALA A 708 35.33 -11.96 42.28
CA ALA A 708 36.58 -11.27 42.57
C ALA A 708 37.81 -12.04 42.08
N ASP A 709 37.83 -13.36 42.27
CA ASP A 709 38.91 -14.24 41.83
C ASP A 709 38.95 -14.36 40.28
N THR A 710 37.79 -14.47 39.63
CA THR A 710 37.69 -14.65 38.16
C THR A 710 38.13 -13.39 37.39
N PHE A 711 37.77 -12.21 37.87
CA PHE A 711 38.09 -10.94 37.21
C PHE A 711 39.25 -10.19 37.89
N GLN A 712 40.08 -10.91 38.64
CA GLN A 712 41.25 -10.34 39.30
C GLN A 712 42.20 -9.72 38.27
N GLY A 713 42.54 -8.43 38.46
CA GLY A 713 43.41 -7.69 37.55
C GLY A 713 42.73 -7.11 36.30
N VAL A 714 41.45 -7.41 36.06
CA VAL A 714 40.68 -6.78 34.98
C VAL A 714 40.31 -5.36 35.39
N THR A 715 40.89 -4.38 34.70
CA THR A 715 40.73 -2.95 34.97
C THR A 715 40.04 -2.25 33.80
N ARG A 716 39.39 -1.12 34.10
CA ARG A 716 38.84 -0.27 33.05
C ARG A 716 39.99 0.25 32.18
N PRO A 717 39.90 0.17 30.84
CA PRO A 717 40.97 0.59 29.93
C PRO A 717 41.47 2.01 30.23
N GLY A 718 42.79 2.14 30.39
CA GLY A 718 43.44 3.43 30.68
C GLY A 718 43.33 3.91 32.13
N THR A 719 42.83 3.09 33.06
CA THR A 719 42.69 3.45 34.48
C THR A 719 43.14 2.31 35.41
N GLN A 720 43.28 2.60 36.70
CA GLN A 720 43.53 1.60 37.75
C GLN A 720 42.23 1.13 38.44
N GLU A 721 41.06 1.64 38.04
CA GLU A 721 39.75 1.24 38.58
C GLU A 721 39.46 -0.20 38.10
N SER A 722 39.14 -1.10 39.04
CA SER A 722 38.71 -2.46 38.69
C SER A 722 37.38 -2.38 37.92
N LEU A 723 37.23 -3.22 36.88
CA LEU A 723 35.99 -3.26 36.11
C LEU A 723 34.78 -3.66 36.98
N LEU A 724 34.97 -4.53 37.98
CA LEU A 724 33.92 -4.88 38.94
C LEU A 724 33.46 -3.67 39.77
N GLN A 725 34.41 -2.85 40.23
CA GLN A 725 34.10 -1.62 40.97
C GLN A 725 33.35 -0.61 40.09
N TYR A 726 33.75 -0.49 38.83
CA TYR A 726 33.05 0.36 37.86
C TYR A 726 31.59 -0.09 37.68
N VAL A 727 31.35 -1.38 37.43
CA VAL A 727 30.00 -1.93 37.24
C VAL A 727 29.16 -1.73 38.52
N SER A 728 29.72 -2.02 39.70
CA SER A 728 29.04 -1.79 40.98
C SER A 728 28.64 -0.32 41.15
N ARG A 729 29.53 0.62 40.84
CA ARG A 729 29.23 2.06 40.89
C ARG A 729 28.12 2.46 39.91
N CYS A 730 28.12 1.93 38.69
CA CYS A 730 27.07 2.21 37.70
C CYS A 730 25.70 1.69 38.14
N LEU A 731 25.63 0.46 38.67
CA LEU A 731 24.38 -0.10 39.19
C LEU A 731 23.89 0.67 40.44
N ALA A 732 24.79 1.13 41.30
CA ALA A 732 24.43 1.94 42.48
C ALA A 732 23.92 3.33 42.07
N LYS A 733 24.54 3.96 41.07
CA LYS A 733 24.05 5.20 40.45
C LYS A 733 22.65 4.98 39.86
N ALA A 734 22.43 3.88 39.13
CA ALA A 734 21.14 3.56 38.53
C ALA A 734 20.01 3.42 39.56
N LEU A 735 20.30 2.86 40.74
CA LEU A 735 19.32 2.74 41.83
C LEU A 735 18.78 4.10 42.28
N THR A 736 19.62 5.14 42.24
CA THR A 736 19.28 6.51 42.64
C THR A 736 18.66 7.30 41.48
N ASP A 737 19.26 7.18 40.30
CA ASP A 737 18.88 7.98 39.13
C ASP A 737 17.60 7.50 38.47
N TYR A 738 17.23 6.22 38.63
CA TYR A 738 16.06 5.61 38.01
C TYR A 738 15.15 4.88 39.01
N PRO A 739 14.46 5.57 39.94
CA PRO A 739 13.55 4.95 40.90
C PRO A 739 12.50 4.01 40.28
N MET A 740 12.17 4.22 39.01
CA MET A 740 11.25 3.39 38.23
C MET A 740 11.82 2.02 37.80
N LEU A 741 13.12 1.79 37.94
CA LEU A 741 13.81 0.52 37.65
C LEU A 741 14.27 -0.20 38.94
N SER A 742 14.33 0.53 40.05
CA SER A 742 15.03 0.11 41.27
C SER A 742 14.23 -0.78 42.20
N GLY A 743 12.91 -0.83 42.05
CA GLY A 743 11.99 -1.44 43.01
C GLY A 743 11.14 -2.56 42.44
N ARG A 744 10.25 -3.08 43.31
CA ARG A 744 9.20 -4.04 42.93
C ARG A 744 8.22 -3.40 41.96
N THR A 745 7.68 -4.22 41.06
CA THR A 745 6.71 -3.77 40.06
C THR A 745 5.43 -3.27 40.71
N ARG A 746 5.05 -2.05 40.33
CA ARG A 746 3.79 -1.39 40.71
C ARG A 746 2.94 -1.06 39.49
N LEU A 747 3.58 -0.77 38.37
CA LEU A 747 2.92 -0.52 37.09
C LEU A 747 2.70 -1.83 36.33
N VAL A 748 1.43 -2.23 36.20
CA VAL A 748 1.00 -3.41 35.45
C VAL A 748 -0.19 -3.03 34.57
N PHE A 749 -0.11 -3.34 33.28
CA PHE A 749 -1.26 -3.23 32.37
C PHE A 749 -2.12 -4.50 32.46
N SER A 750 -3.42 -4.36 32.17
CA SER A 750 -4.29 -5.53 32.05
C SER A 750 -3.79 -6.45 30.94
N PRO A 751 -3.81 -7.78 31.12
CA PRO A 751 -3.52 -8.74 30.04
C PRO A 751 -4.41 -8.56 28.80
N GLU A 752 -5.60 -7.98 28.97
CA GLU A 752 -6.56 -7.68 27.91
C GLU A 752 -6.24 -6.38 27.16
N THR A 753 -5.31 -5.56 27.66
CA THR A 753 -4.84 -4.37 26.94
C THR A 753 -4.10 -4.79 25.68
N ARG A 754 -4.57 -4.31 24.53
CA ARG A 754 -4.04 -4.61 23.18
C ARG A 754 -3.18 -3.46 22.66
N ILE A 755 -3.58 -2.22 22.96
CA ILE A 755 -2.92 -1.01 22.48
C ILE A 755 -2.36 -0.24 23.68
N VAL A 756 -1.04 -0.04 23.72
CA VAL A 756 -0.36 0.70 24.79
C VAL A 756 0.39 1.88 24.20
N ILE A 757 0.18 3.07 24.78
CA ILE A 757 0.81 4.31 24.38
C ILE A 757 1.64 4.83 25.55
N VAL A 758 2.96 4.91 25.37
CA VAL A 758 3.91 5.35 26.38
C VAL A 758 4.51 6.68 25.97
N ASP A 759 4.14 7.75 26.67
CA ASP A 759 4.78 9.06 26.53
C ASP A 759 6.00 9.12 27.44
N VAL A 760 7.19 9.30 26.85
CA VAL A 760 8.48 9.36 27.57
C VAL A 760 9.00 10.78 27.77
N ASN A 761 8.22 11.81 27.42
CA ASN A 761 8.67 13.20 27.42
C ASN A 761 9.25 13.66 28.78
N ASN A 762 8.61 13.27 29.89
CA ASN A 762 9.03 13.68 31.23
C ASN A 762 10.26 12.92 31.76
N VAL A 763 10.71 11.87 31.06
CA VAL A 763 11.85 11.04 31.47
C VAL A 763 12.99 11.05 30.47
N ALA A 764 12.77 11.56 29.26
CA ALA A 764 13.80 11.76 28.26
C ALA A 764 14.89 12.73 28.77
N GLY A 765 16.12 12.50 28.32
CA GLY A 765 17.24 13.39 28.59
C GLY A 765 17.31 14.56 27.62
N ASP A 766 18.30 15.44 27.86
CA ASP A 766 18.67 16.52 26.96
C ASP A 766 19.53 16.01 25.78
N THR A 767 20.10 16.94 25.00
CA THR A 767 20.92 16.61 23.83
C THR A 767 22.37 16.22 24.15
N THR A 768 22.77 16.26 25.43
CA THR A 768 24.12 15.87 25.84
C THR A 768 24.33 14.35 25.64
N PRO A 769 25.57 13.85 25.55
CA PRO A 769 25.80 12.41 25.40
C PRO A 769 25.17 11.58 26.55
N GLU A 770 25.17 12.10 27.78
CA GLU A 770 24.48 11.47 28.92
C GLU A 770 22.95 11.53 28.76
N GLY A 771 22.40 12.66 28.30
CA GLY A 771 20.97 12.80 27.99
C GLY A 771 20.47 11.87 26.89
N LYS A 772 21.30 11.62 25.86
CA LYS A 772 21.02 10.64 24.81
C LYS A 772 20.98 9.21 25.36
N LEU A 773 21.94 8.84 26.20
CA LEU A 773 21.94 7.54 26.88
C LEU A 773 20.68 7.36 27.74
N LYS A 774 20.36 8.37 28.56
CA LYS A 774 19.14 8.39 29.36
C LYS A 774 17.89 8.17 28.51
N THR A 775 17.77 8.87 27.38
CA THR A 775 16.64 8.70 26.46
C THR A 775 16.56 7.28 25.89
N GLY A 776 17.69 6.70 25.49
CA GLY A 776 17.73 5.31 25.00
C GLY A 776 17.36 4.27 26.05
N ILE A 777 17.78 4.45 27.30
CA ILE A 777 17.36 3.60 28.43
C ILE A 777 15.84 3.71 28.62
N MET A 778 15.27 4.91 28.53
CA MET A 778 13.82 5.11 28.63
C MET A 778 13.05 4.47 27.47
N TYR A 779 13.57 4.49 26.24
CA TYR A 779 12.95 3.76 25.12
C TYR A 779 12.96 2.25 25.32
N GLN A 780 14.08 1.68 25.78
CA GLN A 780 14.17 0.25 26.11
C GLN A 780 13.18 -0.13 27.23
N PHE A 781 13.09 0.70 28.26
CA PHE A 781 12.15 0.49 29.35
C PHE A 781 10.69 0.63 28.89
N ALA A 782 10.36 1.69 28.14
CA ALA A 782 9.04 1.90 27.55
C ALA A 782 8.61 0.72 26.66
N ARG A 783 9.56 0.11 25.95
CA ARG A 783 9.32 -1.09 25.16
C ARG A 783 8.96 -2.30 26.01
N GLN A 784 9.65 -2.49 27.13
CA GLN A 784 9.35 -3.58 28.06
C GLN A 784 8.01 -3.40 28.77
N ILE A 785 7.73 -2.20 29.33
CA ILE A 785 6.45 -1.97 30.03
C ILE A 785 5.25 -2.15 29.10
N GLY A 786 5.40 -1.80 27.82
CA GLY A 786 4.35 -1.89 26.83
C GLY A 786 4.13 -3.28 26.24
N GLY A 787 4.85 -4.30 26.71
CA GLY A 787 4.74 -5.68 26.20
C GLY A 787 5.40 -5.90 24.84
N GLY A 788 6.26 -4.98 24.38
CA GLY A 788 6.93 -5.09 23.08
C GLY A 788 7.94 -6.25 22.99
N ASN A 789 8.38 -6.80 24.12
CA ASN A 789 9.17 -8.04 24.18
C ASN A 789 8.26 -9.29 24.13
N ASP A 790 7.05 -9.22 24.67
CA ASP A 790 6.09 -10.34 24.65
C ASP A 790 5.63 -10.67 23.23
N PHE A 791 5.73 -9.73 22.29
CA PHE A 791 5.39 -9.98 20.88
C PHE A 791 6.21 -11.11 20.23
N TYR A 792 7.34 -11.49 20.85
CA TYR A 792 8.25 -12.54 20.38
C TYR A 792 8.02 -13.90 21.07
N LEU A 793 7.06 -14.01 21.99
CA LEU A 793 6.77 -15.26 22.70
C LEU A 793 6.46 -16.45 21.77
N PRO A 794 5.71 -16.30 20.66
CA PRO A 794 5.45 -17.42 19.75
C PRO A 794 6.71 -18.08 19.19
N GLN A 795 7.79 -17.31 19.02
CA GLN A 795 9.04 -17.77 18.43
C GLN A 795 9.88 -18.61 19.40
N ILE A 796 9.72 -18.36 20.70
CA ILE A 796 10.46 -19.03 21.78
C ILE A 796 9.53 -19.93 22.60
N GLN A 797 8.38 -20.33 22.05
CA GLN A 797 7.39 -21.12 22.75
C GLN A 797 7.94 -22.45 23.27
N ASP A 798 8.85 -23.08 22.52
CA ASP A 798 9.47 -24.35 22.93
C ASP A 798 10.35 -24.12 24.18
N GLU A 799 11.18 -23.08 24.17
CA GLU A 799 11.98 -22.69 25.35
C GLU A 799 11.09 -22.37 26.56
N LEU A 800 9.97 -21.69 26.33
CA LEU A 800 9.01 -21.38 27.39
C LEU A 800 8.42 -22.66 27.98
N TYR A 801 7.86 -23.55 27.16
CA TYR A 801 7.20 -24.76 27.63
C TYR A 801 8.17 -25.74 28.30
N ASP A 802 9.43 -25.81 27.86
CA ASP A 802 10.45 -26.67 28.47
C ASP A 802 10.79 -26.25 29.91
N LYS A 803 10.69 -24.95 30.22
CA LYS A 803 11.03 -24.39 31.54
C LYS A 803 9.82 -24.19 32.46
N LEU A 804 8.60 -24.40 31.95
CA LEU A 804 7.36 -24.01 32.61
C LEU A 804 6.71 -25.21 33.31
N ASP A 805 6.24 -25.01 34.54
CA ASP A 805 5.40 -26.01 35.22
C ASP A 805 4.09 -26.23 34.43
N PRO A 806 3.64 -27.49 34.23
CA PRO A 806 2.45 -27.82 33.45
C PRO A 806 1.19 -27.01 33.77
N ARG A 807 1.03 -26.55 35.02
CA ARG A 807 -0.14 -25.74 35.41
C ARG A 807 -0.27 -24.45 34.61
N TYR A 808 0.83 -23.81 34.24
CA TYR A 808 0.83 -22.52 33.56
C TYR A 808 0.71 -22.65 32.02
N ILE A 809 0.92 -23.83 31.46
CA ILE A 809 0.90 -24.06 30.00
C ILE A 809 -0.40 -23.57 29.36
N PRO A 810 -1.61 -23.83 29.90
CA PRO A 810 -2.85 -23.36 29.29
C PRO A 810 -2.95 -21.83 29.17
N LEU A 811 -2.45 -21.09 30.16
CA LEU A 811 -2.43 -19.62 30.13
C LEU A 811 -1.56 -19.12 28.99
N HIS A 812 -0.31 -19.60 28.94
CA HIS A 812 0.67 -19.16 27.96
C HIS A 812 0.32 -19.59 26.54
N ARG A 813 -0.26 -20.80 26.37
CA ARG A 813 -0.75 -21.28 25.08
C ARG A 813 -1.78 -20.35 24.48
N LYS A 814 -2.79 -19.95 25.28
CA LYS A 814 -3.82 -19.00 24.83
C LYS A 814 -3.21 -17.68 24.39
N ARG A 815 -2.21 -17.18 25.13
CA ARG A 815 -1.51 -15.92 24.79
C ARG A 815 -0.66 -16.06 23.52
N ILE A 816 0.09 -17.14 23.38
CA ILE A 816 0.91 -17.43 22.21
C ILE A 816 0.03 -17.57 20.96
N GLU A 817 -1.09 -18.29 21.03
CA GLU A 817 -2.02 -18.43 19.90
C GLU A 817 -2.57 -17.07 19.44
N GLN A 818 -2.93 -16.19 20.37
CA GLN A 818 -3.37 -14.83 20.06
C GLN A 818 -2.26 -14.00 19.40
N LEU A 819 -1.04 -14.09 19.94
CA LEU A 819 0.09 -13.37 19.37
C LEU A 819 0.41 -13.93 17.98
N ASP A 820 0.51 -15.24 17.78
CA ASP A 820 0.92 -15.85 16.51
C ASP A 820 -0.02 -15.51 15.34
N GLN A 821 -1.33 -15.46 15.59
CA GLN A 821 -2.35 -15.22 14.56
C GLN A 821 -2.45 -13.76 14.10
N GLU A 822 -1.93 -12.81 14.89
CA GLU A 822 -2.15 -11.39 14.67
C GLU A 822 -0.88 -10.64 14.25
N THR A 823 -1.06 -9.58 13.45
CA THR A 823 0.04 -8.65 13.16
C THR A 823 0.16 -7.63 14.30
N LYS A 824 1.40 -7.32 14.69
CA LYS A 824 1.69 -6.40 15.80
C LYS A 824 2.38 -5.15 15.28
N LEU A 825 2.31 -4.07 16.05
CA LEU A 825 3.00 -2.81 15.75
C LEU A 825 3.87 -2.36 16.92
N ILE A 826 5.11 -2.00 16.63
CA ILE A 826 5.96 -1.20 17.51
C ILE A 826 6.28 0.11 16.77
N PHE A 827 5.95 1.24 17.36
CA PHE A 827 6.26 2.57 16.85
C PHE A 827 7.10 3.33 17.87
N ILE A 828 8.20 3.95 17.42
CA ILE A 828 9.04 4.81 18.26
C ILE A 828 9.31 6.12 17.52
N ASP A 829 8.85 7.24 18.10
CA ASP A 829 9.08 8.58 17.54
C ASP A 829 10.37 9.24 18.05
N GLU A 830 10.78 10.32 17.38
CA GLU A 830 11.87 11.20 17.77
C GLU A 830 13.21 10.48 17.98
N MET A 831 13.55 9.56 17.07
CA MET A 831 14.74 8.69 17.17
C MET A 831 16.08 9.44 17.06
N HIS A 832 16.12 10.67 16.55
CA HIS A 832 17.32 11.52 16.58
C HIS A 832 17.84 11.80 17.99
N ASN A 833 17.01 11.64 19.03
CA ASN A 833 17.44 11.76 20.43
C ASN A 833 18.44 10.68 20.85
N ILE A 834 18.59 9.59 20.09
CA ILE A 834 19.62 8.56 20.32
C ILE A 834 20.66 8.51 19.20
N LYS A 835 20.70 9.52 18.32
CA LYS A 835 21.65 9.61 17.21
C LYS A 835 23.09 9.58 17.72
N GLY A 836 23.89 8.69 17.13
CA GLY A 836 25.32 8.54 17.44
C GLY A 836 25.64 7.51 18.53
N VAL A 837 24.64 6.74 19.00
CA VAL A 837 24.85 5.69 20.01
C VAL A 837 24.41 4.33 19.45
N PRO A 838 25.29 3.59 18.75
CA PRO A 838 24.93 2.36 18.03
C PRO A 838 24.28 1.28 18.91
N MET A 839 24.80 1.06 20.11
CA MET A 839 24.27 0.04 21.04
C MET A 839 22.80 0.26 21.41
N LEU A 840 22.35 1.51 21.49
CA LEU A 840 20.94 1.82 21.75
C LEU A 840 20.05 1.48 20.56
N TRP A 841 20.56 1.67 19.34
CA TRP A 841 19.87 1.21 18.14
C TRP A 841 19.81 -0.31 18.13
N ASP A 842 20.90 -1.01 18.42
CA ASP A 842 20.94 -2.48 18.44
C ASP A 842 19.99 -3.07 19.50
N ALA A 843 19.82 -2.40 20.65
CA ALA A 843 18.90 -2.82 21.70
C ALA A 843 17.41 -2.57 21.36
N LEU A 844 17.11 -1.58 20.52
CA LEU A 844 15.76 -1.27 20.04
C LEU A 844 15.43 -1.99 18.73
N GLN A 845 16.45 -2.31 17.94
CA GLN A 845 16.36 -3.19 16.80
C GLN A 845 15.97 -4.58 17.28
N THR A 846 15.12 -5.22 16.49
CA THR A 846 14.58 -6.52 16.80
C THR A 846 15.15 -7.57 15.86
N GLU A 847 15.03 -8.85 16.23
CA GLU A 847 15.44 -10.00 15.42
C GLU A 847 14.70 -10.07 14.05
N ASP A 848 13.63 -9.28 13.87
CA ASP A 848 12.86 -9.13 12.62
C ASP A 848 13.71 -8.59 11.45
N ARG A 849 14.89 -8.03 11.75
CA ARG A 849 15.89 -7.67 10.72
C ARG A 849 16.35 -8.89 9.91
N GLU A 850 16.17 -10.12 10.38
CA GLU A 850 16.63 -11.31 9.68
C GLU A 850 15.48 -12.18 9.11
N GLN A 851 14.27 -12.16 9.69
CA GLN A 851 13.20 -13.08 9.28
C GLN A 851 11.79 -12.46 9.33
N ARG A 852 11.06 -12.56 8.21
CA ARG A 852 9.63 -12.22 8.05
C ARG A 852 8.67 -12.85 9.07
N LYS A 853 9.09 -13.93 9.72
CA LYS A 853 8.21 -14.92 10.38
C LYS A 853 7.44 -14.37 11.58
N PHE A 854 7.79 -13.18 12.08
CA PHE A 854 7.29 -12.71 13.38
C PHE A 854 6.04 -11.84 13.27
N GLY A 855 5.75 -11.30 12.07
CA GLY A 855 4.55 -10.49 11.82
C GLY A 855 4.53 -9.18 12.62
N ILE A 856 5.70 -8.64 12.99
CA ILE A 856 5.84 -7.42 13.79
C ILE A 856 6.25 -6.26 12.87
N ARG A 857 5.34 -5.32 12.67
CA ARG A 857 5.63 -4.06 12.00
C ARG A 857 6.38 -3.13 12.95
N THR A 858 7.62 -2.77 12.62
CA THR A 858 8.45 -1.88 13.43
C THR A 858 8.66 -0.57 12.69
N VAL A 859 8.24 0.55 13.29
CA VAL A 859 8.28 1.88 12.68
C VAL A 859 9.13 2.81 13.52
N PHE A 860 10.19 3.35 12.91
CA PHE A 860 11.04 4.37 13.52
C PHE A 860 10.79 5.72 12.83
N ALA A 861 10.51 6.75 13.62
CA ALA A 861 10.29 8.10 13.10
C ALA A 861 11.36 9.07 13.61
N SER A 862 11.87 9.90 12.70
CA SER A 862 12.90 10.91 12.96
C SER A 862 12.79 12.08 11.98
N GLN A 863 13.70 13.04 12.09
CA GLN A 863 13.66 14.26 11.27
C GLN A 863 14.41 14.08 9.94
N TYR A 864 15.58 13.44 9.96
CA TYR A 864 16.48 13.38 8.79
C TYR A 864 17.02 11.96 8.52
N PRO A 865 17.45 11.66 7.28
CA PRO A 865 18.03 10.36 6.93
C PRO A 865 19.31 10.01 7.69
N ASP A 866 20.13 11.01 8.02
CA ASP A 866 21.40 10.82 8.73
C ASP A 866 21.22 10.62 10.24
N ASP A 867 19.99 10.67 10.76
CA ASP A 867 19.69 10.29 12.14
C ASP A 867 19.73 8.77 12.34
N TYR A 868 19.55 8.00 11.25
CA TYR A 868 19.51 6.55 11.28
C TYR A 868 20.89 5.94 11.03
N PRO A 869 21.19 4.77 11.62
CA PRO A 869 22.35 3.97 11.23
C PRO A 869 22.30 3.62 9.73
N PRO A 870 23.41 3.71 8.99
CA PRO A 870 23.44 3.42 7.55
C PRO A 870 22.88 2.05 7.16
N ASP A 871 23.16 1.02 7.97
CA ASP A 871 22.68 -0.34 7.74
C ASP A 871 21.16 -0.47 7.92
N LEU A 872 20.60 0.26 8.89
CA LEU A 872 19.16 0.30 9.11
C LEU A 872 18.46 1.00 7.94
N LEU A 873 19.02 2.12 7.48
CA LEU A 873 18.51 2.86 6.32
C LEU A 873 18.54 2.00 5.04
N ALA A 874 19.64 1.29 4.81
CA ALA A 874 19.81 0.41 3.64
C ALA A 874 18.93 -0.84 3.69
N SER A 875 18.61 -1.35 4.89
CA SER A 875 17.79 -2.57 5.07
C SER A 875 16.29 -2.30 5.21
N ALA A 876 15.86 -1.06 5.47
CA ALA A 876 14.45 -0.71 5.61
C ALA A 876 13.62 -1.07 4.36
N ASN A 877 12.43 -1.63 4.58
CA ASN A 877 11.51 -2.06 3.52
C ASN A 877 10.56 -0.95 3.08
N SER A 878 10.16 -0.08 4.00
CA SER A 878 9.34 1.09 3.69
C SER A 878 10.02 2.36 4.17
N ILE A 879 10.10 3.39 3.33
CA ILE A 879 10.59 4.71 3.72
C ILE A 879 9.56 5.75 3.30
N TYR A 880 9.17 6.61 4.24
CA TYR A 880 8.27 7.73 4.03
C TYR A 880 9.05 9.02 4.26
N LEU A 881 9.33 9.77 3.19
CA LEU A 881 10.16 10.97 3.23
C LEU A 881 9.31 12.21 2.93
N MET A 882 9.02 13.00 3.97
CA MET A 882 8.17 14.19 3.88
C MET A 882 8.88 15.38 3.22
N ARG A 883 10.19 15.55 3.47
CA ARG A 883 11.05 16.54 2.80
C ARG A 883 12.44 15.93 2.58
N VAL A 884 13.22 16.53 1.69
CA VAL A 884 14.61 16.13 1.42
C VAL A 884 15.53 17.36 1.39
N ARG A 885 16.80 17.21 1.78
CA ARG A 885 17.86 18.21 1.59
C ARG A 885 18.79 17.76 0.46
N GLU A 886 19.38 18.68 -0.28
CA GLU A 886 20.35 18.33 -1.34
C GLU A 886 21.55 17.52 -0.79
N THR A 887 21.97 17.81 0.44
CA THR A 887 23.04 17.08 1.14
C THR A 887 22.73 15.61 1.36
N ASP A 888 21.45 15.22 1.37
CA ASP A 888 21.01 13.84 1.60
C ASP A 888 20.99 13.01 0.32
N PHE A 889 21.11 13.64 -0.86
CA PHE A 889 20.99 12.95 -2.15
C PHE A 889 22.00 11.80 -2.31
N PRO A 890 23.30 11.94 -1.99
CA PRO A 890 24.24 10.84 -2.13
C PRO A 890 23.89 9.64 -1.25
N LEU A 891 23.43 9.89 -0.01
CA LEU A 891 23.03 8.85 0.94
C LEU A 891 21.77 8.12 0.45
N LEU A 892 20.76 8.88 0.02
CA LEU A 892 19.49 8.36 -0.46
C LEU A 892 19.63 7.59 -1.79
N SER A 893 20.43 8.10 -2.72
CA SER A 893 20.71 7.42 -3.99
C SER A 893 21.52 6.13 -3.78
N LYS A 894 22.54 6.15 -2.90
CA LYS A 894 23.40 4.98 -2.67
C LYS A 894 22.73 3.90 -1.81
N SER A 895 22.15 4.27 -0.67
CA SER A 895 21.61 3.30 0.30
C SER A 895 20.19 2.84 -0.04
N CYS A 896 19.38 3.71 -0.67
CA CYS A 896 17.97 3.42 -0.95
C CYS A 896 17.68 3.23 -2.45
N GLN A 897 18.66 3.42 -3.34
CA GLN A 897 18.52 3.31 -4.80
C GLN A 897 17.41 4.20 -5.38
N ILE A 898 17.24 5.39 -4.81
CA ILE A 898 16.21 6.35 -5.25
C ILE A 898 16.73 7.12 -6.47
N PRO A 899 15.93 7.27 -7.54
CA PRO A 899 16.30 8.14 -8.66
C PRO A 899 16.45 9.60 -8.20
N GLU A 900 17.56 10.24 -8.58
CA GLU A 900 17.85 11.63 -8.21
C GLU A 900 16.75 12.59 -8.70
N ILE A 901 16.16 12.32 -9.87
CA ILE A 901 15.05 13.11 -10.41
C ILE A 901 13.84 13.16 -9.45
N THR A 902 13.51 12.04 -8.80
CA THR A 902 12.40 11.97 -7.84
C THR A 902 12.73 12.78 -6.59
N LEU A 903 13.99 12.78 -6.14
CA LEU A 903 14.45 13.63 -5.04
C LEU A 903 14.38 15.12 -5.40
N ARG A 904 14.80 15.50 -6.62
CA ARG A 904 14.68 16.88 -7.12
C ARG A 904 13.22 17.32 -7.20
N ARG A 905 12.30 16.46 -7.66
CA ARG A 905 10.85 16.76 -7.68
C ARG A 905 10.28 16.95 -6.27
N LEU A 906 10.68 16.11 -5.30
CA LEU A 906 10.27 16.30 -3.90
C LEU A 906 10.77 17.62 -3.33
N LEU A 907 12.02 17.99 -3.62
CA LEU A 907 12.65 19.24 -3.18
C LEU A 907 11.88 20.47 -3.69
N MET A 908 11.41 20.44 -4.93
CA MET A 908 10.63 21.53 -5.55
C MET A 908 9.18 21.62 -5.05
N THR A 909 8.72 20.66 -4.26
CA THR A 909 7.34 20.68 -3.76
C THR A 909 7.20 21.66 -2.58
N PRO A 910 6.12 22.43 -2.44
CA PRO A 910 5.98 23.37 -1.33
C PRO A 910 5.88 22.72 0.06
N PRO A 911 6.36 23.41 1.13
CA PRO A 911 5.70 23.59 2.40
C PRO A 911 4.45 22.82 2.83
N GLY A 912 4.49 21.59 3.35
CA GLY A 912 3.32 21.02 4.05
C GLY A 912 2.09 20.80 3.15
N ALA A 913 0.89 21.05 3.68
CA ALA A 913 -0.36 20.80 2.96
C ALA A 913 -0.56 21.83 1.83
N ALA A 914 -0.89 21.34 0.63
CA ALA A 914 -1.13 22.21 -0.52
C ALA A 914 -2.33 23.16 -0.28
N PRO A 915 -2.25 24.44 -0.70
CA PRO A 915 -3.33 25.41 -0.50
C PRO A 915 -4.65 25.03 -1.17
N ASP A 916 -4.57 24.24 -2.24
CA ASP A 916 -5.72 23.69 -2.95
C ASP A 916 -6.45 22.61 -2.15
N GLY A 917 -5.89 22.14 -1.03
CA GLY A 917 -6.47 21.12 -0.18
C GLY A 917 -6.21 19.69 -0.67
N SER A 918 -5.34 19.49 -1.66
CA SER A 918 -4.95 18.17 -2.18
C SER A 918 -4.02 17.36 -1.26
N GLY A 919 -3.67 17.92 -0.09
CA GLY A 919 -2.89 17.24 0.94
C GLY A 919 -1.40 17.56 0.90
N THR A 920 -0.63 16.84 1.72
CA THR A 920 0.83 16.98 1.81
C THR A 920 1.50 15.99 0.89
N THR A 921 2.47 16.45 0.10
CA THR A 921 3.25 15.56 -0.78
C THR A 921 4.43 14.97 -0.03
N PHE A 922 4.69 13.68 -0.22
CA PHE A 922 5.83 12.96 0.34
C PHE A 922 6.32 11.91 -0.67
N LEU A 923 7.53 11.39 -0.48
CA LEU A 923 8.07 10.27 -1.26
C LEU A 923 7.88 8.98 -0.47
N GLY A 924 7.16 8.03 -1.06
CA GLY A 924 7.03 6.66 -0.56
C GLY A 924 7.97 5.72 -1.31
N ILE A 925 8.76 4.95 -0.57
CA ILE A 925 9.68 3.94 -1.11
C ILE A 925 9.33 2.60 -0.48
N PHE A 926 9.14 1.57 -1.31
CA PHE A 926 8.72 0.25 -0.86
C PHE A 926 9.55 -0.83 -1.55
N LYS A 927 10.30 -1.61 -0.78
CA LYS A 927 11.01 -2.81 -1.27
C LYS A 927 10.08 -4.00 -1.17
N THR A 928 9.74 -4.57 -2.32
CA THR A 928 8.83 -5.71 -2.43
C THR A 928 9.45 -6.83 -3.26
N SER A 929 8.94 -8.06 -3.13
CA SER A 929 9.32 -9.20 -3.96
C SER A 929 9.03 -9.00 -5.46
N ARG A 930 8.16 -8.04 -5.81
CA ARG A 930 7.84 -7.66 -7.20
C ARG A 930 8.77 -6.58 -7.77
N GLY A 931 9.58 -5.93 -6.93
CA GLY A 931 10.42 -4.81 -7.29
C GLY A 931 10.38 -3.68 -6.25
N ASN A 932 11.34 -2.77 -6.37
CA ASN A 932 11.47 -1.60 -5.52
C ASN A 932 10.67 -0.44 -6.11
N VAL A 933 9.71 0.05 -5.35
CA VAL A 933 8.83 1.17 -5.71
C VAL A 933 9.37 2.46 -5.11
N ALA A 934 9.36 3.55 -5.90
CA ALA A 934 9.70 4.89 -5.42
C ALA A 934 8.79 5.91 -6.14
N GLN A 935 7.84 6.47 -5.42
CA GLN A 935 6.79 7.33 -6.00
C GLN A 935 6.48 8.52 -5.08
N LEU A 936 6.26 9.68 -5.70
CA LEU A 936 5.66 10.81 -5.00
C LEU A 936 4.17 10.52 -4.76
N LEU A 937 3.72 10.76 -3.54
CA LEU A 937 2.37 10.50 -3.07
C LEU A 937 1.85 11.72 -2.31
N LYS A 938 0.53 11.84 -2.23
CA LYS A 938 -0.18 12.88 -1.51
C LYS A 938 -1.04 12.26 -0.41
N HIS A 939 -0.84 12.78 0.79
CA HIS A 939 -1.62 12.48 1.97
C HIS A 939 -2.67 13.59 2.17
N ALA A 940 -3.93 13.32 1.79
CA ALA A 940 -5.04 14.24 1.99
C ALA A 940 -5.88 13.80 3.20
N VAL A 941 -5.93 14.62 4.25
CA VAL A 941 -6.73 14.37 5.46
C VAL A 941 -7.89 15.35 5.51
N GLY A 942 -9.07 14.85 5.89
CA GLY A 942 -10.25 15.67 6.11
C GLY A 942 -10.21 16.41 7.46
N PRO A 943 -11.03 17.46 7.64
CA PRO A 943 -11.03 18.27 8.85
C PRO A 943 -11.40 17.50 10.13
N ARG A 944 -12.31 16.52 10.09
CA ARG A 944 -12.69 15.70 11.25
C ARG A 944 -11.54 14.80 11.67
N GLU A 945 -10.89 14.13 10.71
CA GLU A 945 -9.70 13.31 10.99
C GLU A 945 -8.53 14.17 11.47
N LEU A 946 -8.29 15.35 10.89
CA LEU A 946 -7.30 16.30 11.41
C LEU A 946 -7.60 16.70 12.86
N TRP A 947 -8.84 17.05 13.16
CA TRP A 947 -9.26 17.38 14.53
C TRP A 947 -9.14 16.20 15.48
N ALA A 948 -9.38 14.97 15.02
CA ALA A 948 -9.24 13.79 15.85
C ALA A 948 -7.77 13.48 16.16
N LEU A 949 -6.90 13.59 15.15
CA LEU A 949 -5.47 13.32 15.27
C LEU A 949 -4.66 14.49 15.85
N ASN A 950 -5.28 15.66 16.04
CA ASN A 950 -4.62 16.84 16.59
C ASN A 950 -4.19 16.60 18.06
N SER A 951 -2.90 16.80 18.33
CA SER A 951 -2.26 16.64 19.63
C SER A 951 -1.93 17.95 20.35
N THR A 952 -2.21 19.12 19.74
CA THR A 952 -1.97 20.42 20.35
C THR A 952 -2.79 20.57 21.64
N PRO A 953 -2.18 20.96 22.78
CA PRO A 953 -2.86 21.01 24.09
C PRO A 953 -4.17 21.82 24.10
N GLU A 954 -4.17 23.01 23.51
CA GLU A 954 -5.34 23.90 23.47
C GLU A 954 -6.48 23.30 22.65
N ASN A 955 -6.16 22.75 21.47
CA ASN A 955 -7.13 22.08 20.61
C ASN A 955 -7.70 20.83 21.29
N ARG A 956 -6.86 20.06 21.99
CA ARG A 956 -7.29 18.87 22.73
C ARG A 956 -8.20 19.24 23.89
N ALA A 957 -7.87 20.28 24.65
CA ALA A 957 -8.70 20.76 25.75
C ALA A 957 -10.09 21.21 25.25
N LEU A 958 -10.12 21.96 24.15
CA LEU A 958 -11.36 22.37 23.48
C LEU A 958 -12.18 21.15 23.04
N ARG A 959 -11.55 20.21 22.32
CA ARG A 959 -12.18 18.98 21.83
C ARG A 959 -12.77 18.16 22.97
N LYS A 960 -12.00 17.93 24.05
CA LYS A 960 -12.44 17.15 25.22
C LYS A 960 -13.67 17.77 25.89
N ARG A 961 -13.70 19.10 26.04
CA ARG A 961 -14.86 19.81 26.60
C ARG A 961 -16.11 19.67 25.73
N LEU A 962 -15.96 19.82 24.41
CA LEU A 962 -17.08 19.64 23.47
C LEU A 962 -17.55 18.17 23.44
N THR A 963 -16.63 17.20 23.41
CA THR A 963 -16.95 15.77 23.46
C THR A 963 -17.74 15.39 24.70
N ALA A 964 -17.39 15.94 25.87
CA ALA A 964 -18.12 15.68 27.11
C ALA A 964 -19.58 16.17 27.07
N SER A 965 -19.87 17.20 26.27
CA SER A 965 -21.20 17.82 26.19
C SER A 965 -22.05 17.27 25.03
N LEU A 966 -21.43 17.01 23.87
CA LEU A 966 -22.12 16.68 22.61
C LEU A 966 -21.92 15.23 22.15
N GLY A 967 -20.99 14.49 22.77
CA GLY A 967 -20.45 13.25 22.25
C GLY A 967 -19.35 13.46 21.21
N ALA A 968 -18.54 12.43 20.97
CA ALA A 968 -17.29 12.54 20.20
C ALA A 968 -17.53 12.87 18.72
N ARG A 969 -18.50 12.21 18.07
CA ARG A 969 -18.85 12.44 16.66
C ARG A 969 -19.32 13.87 16.44
N THR A 970 -20.35 14.31 17.17
CA THR A 970 -20.94 15.65 17.06
C THR A 970 -19.92 16.75 17.34
N ALA A 971 -19.06 16.57 18.35
CA ALA A 971 -18.01 17.52 18.67
C ALA A 971 -17.00 17.67 17.51
N ARG A 972 -16.58 16.56 16.88
CA ARG A 972 -15.70 16.61 15.69
C ARG A 972 -16.39 17.30 14.51
N GLU A 973 -17.67 17.03 14.28
CA GLU A 973 -18.44 17.67 13.22
C GLU A 973 -18.53 19.19 13.40
N LEU A 974 -18.84 19.65 14.62
CA LEU A 974 -18.88 21.06 14.96
C LEU A 974 -17.50 21.72 14.74
N LEU A 975 -16.45 21.12 15.27
CA LEU A 975 -15.07 21.62 15.12
C LEU A 975 -14.62 21.66 13.66
N ALA A 976 -14.91 20.62 12.89
CA ALA A 976 -14.58 20.54 11.47
C ALA A 976 -15.31 21.60 10.64
N SER A 977 -16.58 21.90 10.99
CA SER A 977 -17.38 22.91 10.30
C SER A 977 -16.85 24.34 10.51
N LYS A 978 -16.39 24.65 11.74
CA LYS A 978 -15.89 25.98 12.13
C LYS A 978 -14.41 26.17 11.80
N PHE A 979 -13.60 25.12 11.96
CA PHE A 979 -12.16 25.16 11.81
C PHE A 979 -11.68 24.09 10.82
N ARG A 980 -11.83 24.38 9.51
CA ARG A 980 -11.56 23.44 8.41
C ARG A 980 -10.10 22.98 8.28
N TYR A 981 -9.17 23.68 8.91
CA TYR A 981 -7.74 23.32 8.90
C TYR A 981 -7.32 22.50 10.13
N GLY A 982 -8.28 22.08 10.98
CA GLY A 982 -8.00 21.19 12.10
C GLY A 982 -7.39 21.87 13.33
N SER A 983 -7.48 23.20 13.45
CA SER A 983 -6.93 23.94 14.60
C SER A 983 -7.72 25.21 14.91
N ALA A 984 -7.92 25.48 16.21
CA ALA A 984 -8.55 26.69 16.74
C ALA A 984 -7.56 27.63 17.44
N VAL A 985 -6.25 27.31 17.47
CA VAL A 985 -5.21 28.05 18.20
C VAL A 985 -5.25 29.55 17.88
N ALA A 986 -5.33 29.93 16.60
CA ALA A 986 -5.40 31.34 16.20
C ALA A 986 -6.59 32.09 16.83
N GLN A 987 -7.75 31.42 16.93
CA GLN A 987 -8.95 32.00 17.55
C GLN A 987 -8.80 32.07 19.08
N ILE A 988 -8.17 31.06 19.68
CA ILE A 988 -7.89 31.02 21.12
C ILE A 988 -6.92 32.16 21.50
N ASP A 989 -5.87 32.36 20.72
CA ASP A 989 -4.90 33.43 20.95
C ASP A 989 -5.52 34.83 20.72
N TYR A 990 -6.41 34.94 19.73
CA TYR A 990 -7.23 36.14 19.57
C TYR A 990 -8.09 36.44 20.82
N ILE A 991 -8.76 35.44 21.38
CA ILE A 991 -9.55 35.58 22.62
C ILE A 991 -8.64 35.97 23.79
N LYS A 992 -7.48 35.33 23.94
CA LYS A 992 -6.48 35.70 24.97
C LYS A 992 -6.09 37.17 24.85
N SER A 993 -5.78 37.65 23.64
CA SER A 993 -5.36 39.04 23.41
C SER A 993 -6.43 40.11 23.72
N ARG A 994 -7.70 39.71 23.84
CA ARG A 994 -8.84 40.60 24.09
C ARG A 994 -9.40 40.52 25.51
N THR A 995 -8.79 39.71 26.36
CA THR A 995 -9.25 39.48 27.72
C THR A 995 -8.29 40.17 28.69
N ASP A 996 -8.80 41.07 29.54
CA ASP A 996 -8.02 41.59 30.67
C ASP A 996 -7.89 40.53 31.77
N ASP A 997 -6.74 40.49 32.46
CA ASP A 997 -6.34 39.51 33.49
C ASP A 997 -7.28 39.38 34.71
N ALA A 998 -8.41 40.10 34.74
CA ALA A 998 -9.37 40.13 35.85
C ALA A 998 -10.46 39.04 35.79
N ASP A 999 -10.50 38.22 34.74
CA ASP A 999 -11.61 37.30 34.46
C ASP A 999 -11.11 35.84 34.40
N ASP A 1000 -11.37 35.06 35.46
CA ASP A 1000 -10.79 33.74 35.78
C ASP A 1000 -11.11 32.60 34.77
N THR A 1001 -11.82 32.89 33.69
CA THR A 1001 -12.28 31.86 32.74
C THR A 1001 -11.28 31.68 31.59
N SER A 1002 -10.63 30.51 31.52
CA SER A 1002 -9.73 30.14 30.42
C SER A 1002 -10.33 30.42 29.03
N ALA A 1003 -9.53 31.00 28.12
CA ALA A 1003 -9.94 31.32 26.73
C ALA A 1003 -10.52 30.10 25.98
N VAL A 1004 -10.02 28.90 26.28
CA VAL A 1004 -10.54 27.64 25.72
C VAL A 1004 -11.98 27.40 26.16
N ASN A 1005 -12.30 27.65 27.42
CA ASN A 1005 -13.63 27.46 27.98
C ASN A 1005 -14.64 28.41 27.35
N ARG A 1006 -14.26 29.69 27.19
CA ARG A 1006 -15.12 30.67 26.53
C ARG A 1006 -15.41 30.30 25.07
N LEU A 1007 -14.39 29.88 24.33
CA LEU A 1007 -14.59 29.42 22.96
C LEU A 1007 -15.51 28.20 22.90
N ALA A 1008 -15.35 27.24 23.82
CA ALA A 1008 -16.24 26.09 23.91
C ALA A 1008 -17.69 26.51 24.19
N ASP A 1009 -17.93 27.43 25.13
CA ASP A 1009 -19.28 27.91 25.46
C ASP A 1009 -19.92 28.67 24.30
N GLN A 1010 -19.13 29.50 23.59
CA GLN A 1010 -19.59 30.15 22.35
C GLN A 1010 -20.04 29.11 21.33
N LEU A 1011 -19.24 28.07 21.09
CA LEU A 1011 -19.55 27.01 20.13
C LEU A 1011 -20.77 26.19 20.55
N LEU A 1012 -20.92 25.88 21.84
CA LEU A 1012 -22.07 25.15 22.38
C LEU A 1012 -23.37 25.97 22.28
N ASN A 1013 -23.31 27.26 22.61
CA ASN A 1013 -24.46 28.15 22.46
C ASN A 1013 -24.88 28.26 21.00
N GLU A 1014 -23.94 28.53 20.09
CA GLU A 1014 -24.21 28.57 18.65
C GLU A 1014 -24.82 27.26 18.13
N TYR A 1015 -24.35 26.11 18.61
CA TYR A 1015 -24.91 24.82 18.24
C TYR A 1015 -26.33 24.61 18.77
N GLY A 1016 -26.61 25.01 20.02
CA GLY A 1016 -27.94 24.94 20.62
C GLY A 1016 -28.98 25.80 19.90
N TYR A 1017 -28.59 26.98 19.39
CA TYR A 1017 -29.46 27.84 18.58
C TYR A 1017 -29.76 27.27 17.17
N LEU A 1018 -28.96 26.33 16.66
CA LEU A 1018 -29.16 25.71 15.35
C LEU A 1018 -30.03 24.44 15.38
N GLN A 1019 -30.29 23.89 16.57
CA GLN A 1019 -31.15 22.70 16.77
C GLN A 1019 -32.59 23.05 17.21
N GLY A 1020 -32.81 24.24 17.76
CA GLY A 1020 -34.15 24.79 18.05
C GLY A 1020 -34.71 25.53 16.84
#